data_AF-A0A7Z9GC74-F1
#
_entry.id   AF-A0A7Z9GC74-F1
#
_cell.length_a   1.000
_cell.length_b   1.000
_cell.length_c   1.000
_cell.angle_alpha   90.00
_cell.angle_beta   90.00
_cell.angle_gamma   90.00
#
_symmetry.space_group_name_H-M   'P 1'
#
loop_
_entity.id
_entity.type
_entity.pdbx_description
1 polymer ?
#
loop_
_entity_poly.entity_id
_entity_poly.type
_entity_poly.pdbx_seq_one_letter_code
_entity_poly.pdbx_strand_id
1 'polypeptide(L)'
;DPFKAGIEIFEFAKNKEFRRQLLAGLPSVPDGYTQNRLDKIRGTHIEDLMINEEVKMGLTGGGLLPGQELSADLKQALSPVSWASAAAQLQQRDYNRKLLQRGHCSYDREFVDDNIYGLAKEFYCTEEEWTQFDTNPDSLGGKKCLKGDDLRWELTGRIFGGVMEHEVGHTVGLRHNFGGSVDVLNFNDNYYDVREKQSVYCQKSEWCDDENGETCDHDSKCSANTDCAAGLTCGDTGYCEDASGNATGVCIRDGAPVQKFVPRPFMTHSERQNKMSEYQYSTVMDYGGRVNSDIHGLGKYDKAALRFGYGNLVDTYAETTQLRDRVEALSKYYGRDPSYFAYLLNTEYWRYAGSMTHPFAYLENYIGVDANKQRYAASYEKVKLEHAMQDNYDDGEFNWTYIEVPYRFCSDEYRGNLNCEVWDTGVDIGEIVHNALNQIDEYYVMDAFKRDRMYLGSDRFIQYYFSRVLSRFLAPMGTAGRYFAIYNHIYSQFPFWEDFVENPFGPRALRDAAKTSFNNLARILAAPAPGSYKKGDDNVLRNITYDLDVEGSELSVPVGVGKFPYSQWMAPDEYGYFNHVVWVGSFWLKLAAMLTLTDSTFYSSSDWVGEQLEIGRSSAVGFSTLYQRELTNLLGGIVAESLENYSGVVSTDNAGKPVFKPRDLFDLDADKDKDVVEPGLNNLTLKLYSSVLGLANIPSGFDPSFIDSMAVFLKGSGKEYQLVGAGGGVKTQEFHDPFGGKTYIAYTPNYDTGRLPAAYKVVKDAQLIREQWEEASGGEKIELAVRLKEKIQILDILRELHSIYGNLTY
;
A
#
# COMPACT_ATOMS: atom_id res chain seq x y z
N ASP A 1 -5.97 25.63 -15.64
CA ASP A 1 -6.56 24.31 -15.83
C ASP A 1 -5.55 23.24 -15.40
N PRO A 2 -5.85 22.48 -14.36
CA PRO A 2 -5.03 21.37 -13.87
C PRO A 2 -4.77 20.27 -14.91
N PHE A 3 -5.72 20.01 -15.83
CA PHE A 3 -5.59 19.02 -16.90
C PHE A 3 -4.69 19.55 -18.02
N LYS A 4 -4.84 20.83 -18.39
CA LYS A 4 -3.86 21.55 -19.22
C LYS A 4 -2.48 21.62 -18.58
N ALA A 5 -2.37 21.73 -17.25
CA ALA A 5 -1.06 21.68 -16.59
C ALA A 5 -0.38 20.32 -16.78
N GLY A 6 -1.12 19.21 -16.69
CA GLY A 6 -0.61 17.89 -17.08
C GLY A 6 -0.09 17.88 -18.53
N ILE A 7 -0.92 18.29 -19.49
CA ILE A 7 -0.60 18.22 -20.93
C ILE A 7 0.48 19.22 -21.37
N GLU A 8 0.48 20.44 -20.84
CA GLU A 8 1.55 21.42 -21.05
C GLU A 8 2.85 20.96 -20.38
N ILE A 9 2.80 20.33 -19.20
CA ILE A 9 3.97 19.69 -18.59
C ILE A 9 4.49 18.56 -19.50
N PHE A 10 3.65 17.85 -20.25
CA PHE A 10 4.08 16.80 -21.18
C PHE A 10 4.78 17.37 -22.41
N GLU A 11 4.24 18.45 -22.99
CA GLU A 11 4.89 19.24 -24.04
C GLU A 11 6.21 19.84 -23.54
N PHE A 12 6.24 20.35 -22.31
CA PHE A 12 7.44 20.91 -21.67
C PHE A 12 8.44 19.86 -21.20
N ALA A 13 8.03 18.64 -20.85
CA ALA A 13 8.92 17.54 -20.44
C ALA A 13 9.71 16.97 -21.63
N LYS A 14 9.21 17.16 -22.87
CA LYS A 14 10.00 16.95 -24.09
C LYS A 14 11.19 17.91 -24.19
N ASN A 15 11.15 19.08 -23.52
CA ASN A 15 12.28 20.00 -23.42
C ASN A 15 13.33 19.47 -22.43
N LYS A 16 14.48 19.05 -22.95
CA LYS A 16 15.59 18.46 -22.17
C LYS A 16 16.10 19.34 -21.04
N GLU A 17 16.11 20.66 -21.20
CA GLU A 17 16.66 21.58 -20.19
C GLU A 17 15.68 21.78 -19.03
N PHE A 18 14.40 21.95 -19.34
CA PHE A 18 13.35 22.01 -18.34
C PHE A 18 13.26 20.70 -17.55
N ARG A 19 13.33 19.57 -18.25
CA ARG A 19 13.36 18.25 -17.62
C ARG A 19 14.57 18.06 -16.71
N ARG A 20 15.76 18.52 -17.11
CA ARG A 20 16.97 18.49 -16.26
C ARG A 20 16.77 19.30 -14.97
N GLN A 21 16.13 20.46 -15.06
CA GLN A 21 15.82 21.29 -13.88
C GLN A 21 14.76 20.63 -12.98
N LEU A 22 13.74 20.01 -13.57
CA LEU A 22 12.72 19.24 -12.85
C LEU A 22 13.34 18.09 -12.04
N LEU A 23 14.23 17.32 -12.68
CA LEU A 23 14.89 16.15 -12.08
C LEU A 23 15.97 16.54 -11.05
N ALA A 24 16.54 17.75 -11.15
CA ALA A 24 17.50 18.24 -10.17
C ALA A 24 16.89 18.45 -8.77
N GLY A 25 15.55 18.57 -8.69
CA GLY A 25 14.81 18.64 -7.42
C GLY A 25 14.61 17.28 -6.73
N LEU A 26 14.88 16.15 -7.42
CA LEU A 26 14.72 14.84 -6.82
C LEU A 26 15.94 14.43 -5.99
N PRO A 27 15.72 13.83 -4.80
CA PRO A 27 16.80 13.21 -4.05
C PRO A 27 17.50 12.14 -4.88
N SER A 28 18.81 12.25 -5.11
CA SER A 28 19.61 11.22 -5.77
C SER A 28 20.57 10.59 -4.78
N VAL A 29 20.66 9.26 -4.81
CA VAL A 29 21.65 8.47 -4.06
C VAL A 29 22.39 7.56 -5.03
N PRO A 30 23.67 7.25 -4.78
CA PRO A 30 24.39 6.25 -5.57
C PRO A 30 23.68 4.89 -5.56
N ASP A 31 23.82 4.13 -6.64
CA ASP A 31 23.35 2.74 -6.68
C ASP A 31 23.93 1.92 -5.51
N GLY A 32 23.08 1.15 -4.86
CA GLY A 32 23.46 0.33 -3.71
C GLY A 32 23.76 1.13 -2.43
N TYR A 33 23.48 2.44 -2.36
CA TYR A 33 23.71 3.27 -1.16
C TYR A 33 23.19 2.62 0.13
N THR A 34 21.93 2.20 0.11
CA THR A 34 21.26 1.55 1.24
C THR A 34 21.93 0.23 1.64
N GLN A 35 22.28 -0.61 0.65
CA GLN A 35 22.98 -1.87 0.92
C GLN A 35 24.38 -1.62 1.49
N ASN A 36 25.12 -0.65 0.94
CA ASN A 36 26.45 -0.27 1.45
C ASN A 36 26.40 0.21 2.90
N ARG A 37 25.31 0.88 3.31
CA ARG A 37 25.07 1.25 4.71
C ARG A 37 24.75 0.03 5.57
N LEU A 38 23.86 -0.84 5.13
CA LEU A 38 23.56 -2.09 5.85
C LEU A 38 24.80 -2.99 5.98
N ASP A 39 25.67 -3.04 4.96
CA ASP A 39 26.89 -3.84 5.00
C ASP A 39 27.89 -3.37 6.08
N LYS A 40 27.78 -2.13 6.58
CA LYS A 40 28.63 -1.62 7.68
C LYS A 40 28.43 -2.34 9.01
N ILE A 41 27.28 -3.00 9.22
CA ILE A 41 27.04 -3.77 10.46
C ILE A 41 27.53 -5.22 10.36
N ARG A 42 27.99 -5.69 9.19
CA ARG A 42 28.53 -7.05 9.05
C ARG A 42 29.73 -7.27 9.96
N GLY A 43 29.73 -8.41 10.65
CA GLY A 43 30.77 -8.79 11.61
C GLY A 43 30.71 -8.02 12.94
N THR A 44 29.71 -7.16 13.15
CA THR A 44 29.51 -6.44 14.42
C THR A 44 28.56 -7.19 15.34
N HIS A 45 28.55 -6.85 16.63
CA HIS A 45 27.59 -7.39 17.60
C HIS A 45 26.12 -7.07 17.23
N ILE A 46 25.89 -5.94 16.53
CA ILE A 46 24.56 -5.56 16.02
C ILE A 46 24.02 -6.60 15.03
N GLU A 47 24.84 -7.11 14.11
CA GLU A 47 24.43 -8.17 13.19
C GLU A 47 24.03 -9.44 13.95
N ASP A 48 24.79 -9.83 14.97
CA ASP A 48 24.48 -11.00 15.80
C ASP A 48 23.16 -10.85 16.55
N LEU A 49 22.85 -9.65 17.06
CA LEU A 49 21.57 -9.38 17.73
C LEU A 49 20.38 -9.40 16.76
N MET A 50 20.58 -9.08 15.48
CA MET A 50 19.52 -9.16 14.47
C MET A 50 19.21 -10.61 14.08
N ILE A 51 20.15 -11.55 14.23
CA ILE A 51 19.92 -12.99 14.02
C ILE A 51 19.27 -13.57 15.29
N ASN A 52 18.01 -13.20 15.52
CA ASN A 52 17.24 -13.69 16.66
C ASN A 52 16.79 -15.15 16.49
N GLU A 53 16.21 -15.74 17.53
CA GLU A 53 15.74 -17.13 17.49
C GLU A 53 14.63 -17.35 16.45
N GLU A 54 13.75 -16.38 16.23
CA GLU A 54 12.71 -16.46 15.19
C GLU A 54 13.31 -16.58 13.78
N VAL A 55 14.37 -15.82 13.47
CA VAL A 55 15.12 -15.89 12.21
C VAL A 55 15.87 -17.22 12.09
N LYS A 56 16.53 -17.67 13.16
CA LYS A 56 17.23 -18.97 13.17
C LYS A 56 16.26 -20.11 12.89
N MET A 57 15.17 -20.21 13.64
CA MET A 57 14.17 -21.26 13.46
C MET A 57 13.46 -21.13 12.12
N GLY A 58 13.08 -19.93 11.71
CA GLY A 58 12.31 -19.70 10.49
C GLY A 58 13.07 -19.96 9.19
N LEU A 59 14.36 -19.61 9.13
CA LEU A 59 15.16 -19.77 7.91
C LEU A 59 15.89 -21.11 7.82
N THR A 60 16.10 -21.80 8.95
CA THR A 60 16.66 -23.16 8.94
C THR A 60 15.59 -24.25 8.98
N GLY A 61 14.31 -23.87 8.99
CA GLY A 61 13.21 -24.81 9.15
C GLY A 61 13.36 -25.62 10.43
N GLY A 62 13.77 -24.98 11.54
CA GLY A 62 14.00 -25.62 12.85
C GLY A 62 15.19 -26.58 12.95
N GLY A 63 16.08 -26.62 11.94
CA GLY A 63 17.27 -27.48 11.93
C GLY A 63 18.40 -27.06 12.89
N LEU A 64 18.31 -25.86 13.48
CA LEU A 64 19.20 -25.39 14.54
C LEU A 64 18.50 -25.49 15.89
N LEU A 65 19.13 -26.16 16.86
CA LEU A 65 18.67 -26.14 18.24
C LEU A 65 19.01 -24.79 18.91
N PRO A 66 18.18 -24.28 19.83
CA PRO A 66 18.48 -23.06 20.59
C PRO A 66 19.85 -23.15 21.26
N GLY A 67 20.73 -22.18 20.97
CA GLY A 67 22.07 -22.10 21.55
C GLY A 67 23.19 -22.83 20.78
N GLN A 68 22.92 -23.44 19.61
CA GLN A 68 23.98 -23.95 18.73
C GLN A 68 24.79 -22.80 18.09
N GLU A 69 26.12 -22.95 18.04
CA GLU A 69 27.00 -22.01 17.34
C GLU A 69 26.78 -22.06 15.82
N LEU A 70 26.73 -20.88 15.20
CA LEU A 70 26.55 -20.73 13.76
C LEU A 70 27.91 -20.83 13.04
N SER A 71 27.99 -21.68 12.01
CA SER A 71 29.11 -21.61 11.07
C SER A 71 29.12 -20.25 10.33
N ALA A 72 30.28 -19.84 9.81
CA ALA A 72 30.40 -18.56 9.09
C ALA A 72 29.43 -18.47 7.89
N ASP A 73 29.33 -19.54 7.10
CA ASP A 73 28.42 -19.61 5.94
C ASP A 73 26.95 -19.54 6.37
N LEU A 74 26.58 -20.21 7.46
CA LEU A 74 25.22 -20.19 7.98
C LEU A 74 24.87 -18.82 8.57
N LYS A 75 25.80 -18.18 9.28
CA LYS A 75 25.64 -16.80 9.76
C LYS A 75 25.41 -15.83 8.59
N GLN A 76 26.15 -15.97 7.49
CA GLN A 76 25.96 -15.12 6.30
C GLN A 76 24.58 -15.33 5.66
N ALA A 77 24.09 -16.58 5.60
CA ALA A 77 22.78 -16.91 5.05
C ALA A 77 21.63 -16.42 5.95
N LEU A 78 21.81 -16.48 7.28
CA LEU A 78 20.81 -16.05 8.26
C LEU A 78 20.81 -14.54 8.51
N SER A 79 21.93 -13.86 8.24
CA SER A 79 22.07 -12.42 8.44
C SER A 79 21.00 -11.64 7.67
N PRO A 80 20.14 -10.87 8.37
CA PRO A 80 19.13 -10.02 7.72
C PRO A 80 19.73 -9.00 6.75
N VAL A 81 21.01 -8.65 6.88
CA VAL A 81 21.73 -7.80 5.92
C VAL A 81 21.76 -8.41 4.52
N SER A 82 21.66 -9.75 4.42
CA SER A 82 21.72 -10.49 3.15
C SER A 82 20.35 -10.69 2.48
N TRP A 83 19.25 -10.75 3.24
CA TRP A 83 17.92 -11.09 2.72
C TRP A 83 16.80 -10.11 3.09
N ALA A 84 16.97 -9.32 4.15
CA ALA A 84 16.03 -8.31 4.64
C ALA A 84 16.53 -6.89 4.30
N SER A 85 16.90 -6.66 3.04
CA SER A 85 17.32 -5.36 2.53
C SER A 85 16.55 -5.02 1.25
N ALA A 86 16.37 -3.73 0.95
CA ALA A 86 15.73 -3.30 -0.31
C ALA A 86 16.41 -3.90 -1.55
N ALA A 87 17.74 -4.04 -1.54
CA ALA A 87 18.49 -4.70 -2.61
C ALA A 87 18.20 -6.20 -2.70
N ALA A 88 18.09 -6.90 -1.56
CA ALA A 88 17.68 -8.30 -1.54
C ALA A 88 16.23 -8.48 -2.03
N GLN A 89 15.34 -7.53 -1.75
CA GLN A 89 13.98 -7.53 -2.31
C GLN A 89 13.98 -7.39 -3.83
N LEU A 90 14.81 -6.50 -4.38
CA LEU A 90 15.01 -6.38 -5.82
C LEU A 90 15.58 -7.65 -6.43
N GLN A 91 16.60 -8.24 -5.80
CA GLN A 91 17.16 -9.53 -6.24
C GLN A 91 16.14 -10.66 -6.16
N GLN A 92 15.29 -10.67 -5.14
CA GLN A 92 14.20 -11.63 -4.99
C GLN A 92 13.12 -11.41 -6.06
N ARG A 93 12.76 -10.17 -6.37
CA ARG A 93 11.87 -9.83 -7.50
C ARG A 93 12.46 -10.31 -8.82
N ASP A 94 13.75 -10.13 -9.03
CA ASP A 94 14.49 -10.58 -10.21
C ASP A 94 14.64 -12.11 -10.28
N TYR A 95 14.80 -12.77 -9.14
CA TYR A 95 14.82 -14.22 -9.03
C TYR A 95 13.44 -14.80 -9.30
N ASN A 96 12.39 -14.21 -8.72
CA ASN A 96 11.00 -14.55 -9.00
C ASN A 96 10.67 -14.31 -10.49
N ARG A 97 11.19 -13.24 -11.11
CA ARG A 97 11.09 -13.00 -12.57
C ARG A 97 11.69 -14.18 -13.37
N LYS A 98 12.84 -14.69 -12.96
CA LYS A 98 13.50 -15.86 -13.60
C LYS A 98 12.79 -17.19 -13.32
N LEU A 99 12.10 -17.33 -12.18
CA LEU A 99 11.29 -18.50 -11.84
C LEU A 99 9.97 -18.54 -12.62
N LEU A 100 9.33 -17.39 -12.81
CA LEU A 100 8.11 -17.27 -13.61
C LEU A 100 8.39 -17.57 -15.10
N GLN A 101 9.59 -17.24 -15.60
CA GLN A 101 10.09 -17.68 -16.91
C GLN A 101 10.29 -19.21 -17.02
N ARG A 102 10.19 -19.96 -15.92
CA ARG A 102 10.40 -21.42 -15.88
C ARG A 102 9.11 -22.24 -15.69
N GLY A 103 7.93 -21.62 -15.80
CA GLY A 103 6.67 -22.35 -15.97
C GLY A 103 6.29 -23.28 -14.81
N HIS A 104 6.58 -22.90 -13.56
CA HIS A 104 6.15 -23.66 -12.39
C HIS A 104 5.03 -22.93 -11.65
N CYS A 105 3.80 -23.05 -12.14
CA CYS A 105 2.60 -22.76 -11.36
C CYS A 105 2.37 -23.90 -10.36
N SER A 106 2.41 -23.58 -9.06
CA SER A 106 1.87 -24.45 -8.00
C SER A 106 0.65 -23.76 -7.42
N TYR A 107 -0.53 -24.17 -7.91
CA TYR A 107 -1.79 -23.88 -7.25
C TYR A 107 -2.19 -25.12 -6.46
N ASP A 108 -2.20 -24.99 -5.13
CA ASP A 108 -2.66 -26.05 -4.24
C ASP A 108 -4.19 -26.01 -4.10
N ARG A 109 -4.76 -27.21 -4.04
CA ARG A 109 -6.18 -27.58 -4.16
C ARG A 109 -7.13 -27.03 -3.05
N GLU A 110 -6.65 -26.20 -2.13
CA GLU A 110 -7.31 -25.95 -0.83
C GLU A 110 -7.48 -24.46 -0.49
N PHE A 111 -7.76 -23.66 -1.52
CA PHE A 111 -8.12 -22.26 -1.37
C PHE A 111 -9.60 -22.12 -0.96
N VAL A 112 -9.89 -21.44 0.15
CA VAL A 112 -11.25 -21.03 0.52
C VAL A 112 -11.26 -19.57 0.93
N ASP A 113 -11.95 -18.76 0.13
CA ASP A 113 -12.13 -17.29 0.21
C ASP A 113 -13.62 -16.98 0.46
N ASP A 114 -13.93 -15.83 1.06
CA ASP A 114 -15.28 -15.32 1.26
C ASP A 114 -16.01 -15.04 -0.09
N ASN A 115 -15.29 -14.89 -1.20
CA ASN A 115 -15.89 -14.90 -2.54
C ASN A 115 -16.33 -16.32 -3.00
N ILE A 116 -15.74 -17.38 -2.43
CA ILE A 116 -16.32 -18.73 -2.57
C ILE A 116 -17.68 -18.76 -1.89
N TYR A 117 -17.92 -18.02 -0.81
CA TYR A 117 -19.27 -17.95 -0.24
C TYR A 117 -20.25 -17.28 -1.20
N GLY A 118 -19.85 -16.27 -1.98
CA GLY A 118 -20.67 -15.65 -3.05
C GLY A 118 -20.95 -16.60 -4.23
N LEU A 119 -19.92 -17.31 -4.71
CA LEU A 119 -20.04 -18.31 -5.77
C LEU A 119 -20.82 -19.55 -5.28
N ALA A 120 -20.55 -20.00 -4.06
CA ALA A 120 -21.26 -21.09 -3.42
C ALA A 120 -22.70 -20.70 -3.10
N LYS A 121 -22.98 -19.43 -2.76
CA LYS A 121 -24.34 -18.90 -2.60
C LYS A 121 -25.18 -19.00 -3.87
N GLU A 122 -24.56 -18.83 -5.04
CA GLU A 122 -25.22 -19.03 -6.34
C GLU A 122 -25.80 -20.45 -6.45
N PHE A 123 -25.07 -21.42 -5.90
CA PHE A 123 -25.43 -22.84 -5.93
C PHE A 123 -26.03 -23.37 -4.62
N TYR A 124 -26.06 -22.54 -3.58
CA TYR A 124 -26.60 -22.87 -2.27
C TYR A 124 -28.11 -22.73 -2.30
N CYS A 125 -28.78 -23.77 -1.82
CA CYS A 125 -30.22 -23.82 -1.67
C CYS A 125 -30.57 -24.04 -0.20
N THR A 126 -31.57 -23.32 0.28
CA THR A 126 -32.22 -23.52 1.57
C THR A 126 -32.93 -24.88 1.62
N GLU A 127 -33.30 -25.38 2.80
CA GLU A 127 -34.01 -26.68 2.91
C GLU A 127 -35.33 -26.70 2.10
N GLU A 128 -36.01 -25.55 2.03
CA GLU A 128 -37.24 -25.40 1.26
C GLU A 128 -36.97 -25.45 -0.26
N GLU A 129 -35.91 -24.79 -0.74
CA GLU A 129 -35.46 -24.86 -2.13
C GLU A 129 -34.95 -26.26 -2.50
N TRP A 130 -34.27 -26.98 -1.60
CA TRP A 130 -33.88 -28.37 -1.82
C TRP A 130 -35.08 -29.29 -1.99
N THR A 131 -36.11 -29.12 -1.17
CA THR A 131 -37.35 -29.89 -1.26
C THR A 131 -38.05 -29.65 -2.60
N GLN A 132 -38.02 -28.41 -3.10
CA GLN A 132 -38.56 -28.05 -4.41
C GLN A 132 -37.71 -28.63 -5.56
N PHE A 133 -36.38 -28.50 -5.49
CA PHE A 133 -35.46 -29.04 -6.49
C PHE A 133 -35.55 -30.57 -6.61
N ASP A 134 -35.65 -31.30 -5.48
CA ASP A 134 -35.78 -32.77 -5.46
C ASP A 134 -37.10 -33.25 -6.05
N THR A 135 -38.16 -32.42 -6.05
CA THR A 135 -39.47 -32.76 -6.63
C THR A 135 -39.61 -32.31 -8.08
N ASN A 136 -39.02 -31.18 -8.47
CA ASN A 136 -38.94 -30.70 -9.83
C ASN A 136 -37.71 -29.78 -10.02
N PRO A 137 -36.64 -30.23 -10.69
CA PRO A 137 -35.43 -29.42 -10.88
C PRO A 137 -35.66 -28.08 -11.60
N ASP A 138 -36.72 -27.96 -12.40
CA ASP A 138 -37.04 -26.74 -13.16
C ASP A 138 -37.83 -25.71 -12.33
N SER A 139 -38.26 -26.04 -11.09
CA SER A 139 -39.12 -25.17 -10.29
C SER A 139 -38.41 -23.94 -9.72
N LEU A 140 -37.08 -23.90 -9.74
CA LEU A 140 -36.26 -22.79 -9.22
C LEU A 140 -35.79 -21.82 -10.32
N GLY A 141 -36.49 -21.78 -11.46
CA GLY A 141 -36.19 -20.80 -12.52
C GLY A 141 -34.79 -20.94 -13.11
N GLY A 142 -34.24 -22.16 -13.14
CA GLY A 142 -32.90 -22.44 -13.65
C GLY A 142 -31.75 -22.34 -12.64
N LYS A 143 -32.02 -22.05 -11.36
CA LYS A 143 -31.01 -22.11 -10.30
C LYS A 143 -30.54 -23.55 -10.07
N LYS A 144 -29.22 -23.79 -10.13
CA LYS A 144 -28.60 -25.10 -9.95
C LYS A 144 -28.26 -25.30 -8.47
N CYS A 145 -28.92 -26.23 -7.78
CA CYS A 145 -28.60 -26.57 -6.39
C CYS A 145 -27.46 -27.60 -6.34
N LEU A 146 -26.33 -27.29 -5.70
CA LEU A 146 -25.18 -28.21 -5.53
C LEU A 146 -24.80 -28.36 -4.05
N LYS A 147 -24.34 -29.56 -3.66
CA LYS A 147 -23.84 -29.84 -2.31
C LYS A 147 -22.63 -30.78 -2.33
N GLY A 148 -21.84 -30.75 -1.25
CA GLY A 148 -20.71 -31.66 -1.08
C GLY A 148 -19.68 -31.57 -2.22
N ASP A 149 -19.31 -32.73 -2.77
CA ASP A 149 -18.29 -32.81 -3.82
C ASP A 149 -18.73 -32.19 -5.15
N ASP A 150 -20.02 -32.19 -5.48
CA ASP A 150 -20.50 -31.59 -6.74
C ASP A 150 -20.35 -30.06 -6.73
N LEU A 151 -20.66 -29.43 -5.58
CA LEU A 151 -20.40 -28.01 -5.37
C LEU A 151 -18.90 -27.73 -5.44
N ARG A 152 -18.08 -28.54 -4.76
CA ARG A 152 -16.63 -28.42 -4.80
C ARG A 152 -16.09 -28.50 -6.22
N TRP A 153 -16.52 -29.47 -7.02
CA TRP A 153 -16.05 -29.67 -8.39
C TRP A 153 -16.51 -28.56 -9.34
N GLU A 154 -17.72 -28.04 -9.20
CA GLU A 154 -18.19 -26.89 -9.99
C GLU A 154 -17.37 -25.63 -9.69
N LEU A 155 -17.18 -25.31 -8.40
CA LEU A 155 -16.36 -24.18 -7.97
C LEU A 155 -14.92 -24.32 -8.49
N THR A 156 -14.33 -25.52 -8.33
CA THR A 156 -12.99 -25.84 -8.81
C THR A 156 -12.92 -25.70 -10.33
N GLY A 157 -13.91 -26.19 -11.07
CA GLY A 157 -13.98 -26.10 -12.53
C GLY A 157 -13.99 -24.67 -13.04
N ARG A 158 -14.74 -23.76 -12.40
CA ARG A 158 -14.76 -22.33 -12.76
C ARG A 158 -13.41 -21.66 -12.52
N ILE A 159 -12.79 -21.90 -11.36
CA ILE A 159 -11.48 -21.34 -11.01
C ILE A 159 -10.39 -21.86 -11.96
N PHE A 160 -10.34 -23.18 -12.20
CA PHE A 160 -9.39 -23.77 -13.15
C PHE A 160 -9.65 -23.36 -14.60
N GLY A 161 -10.90 -22.98 -14.94
CA GLY A 161 -11.26 -22.47 -16.26
C GLY A 161 -10.44 -21.24 -16.64
N GLY A 162 -10.44 -20.20 -15.80
CA GLY A 162 -9.65 -18.98 -16.05
C GLY A 162 -8.15 -19.25 -16.15
N VAL A 163 -7.61 -20.11 -15.28
CA VAL A 163 -6.20 -20.53 -15.35
C VAL A 163 -5.90 -21.28 -16.65
N MET A 164 -6.78 -22.18 -17.09
CA MET A 164 -6.59 -22.90 -18.35
C MET A 164 -6.63 -21.93 -19.54
N GLU A 165 -7.53 -20.96 -19.54
CA GLU A 165 -7.59 -19.92 -20.57
C GLU A 165 -6.29 -19.10 -20.62
N HIS A 166 -5.71 -18.75 -19.48
CA HIS A 166 -4.40 -18.09 -19.37
C HIS A 166 -3.28 -18.93 -20.01
N GLU A 167 -3.18 -20.20 -19.65
CA GLU A 167 -2.14 -21.11 -20.16
C GLU A 167 -2.31 -21.38 -21.67
N VAL A 168 -3.54 -21.50 -22.14
CA VAL A 168 -3.85 -21.57 -23.59
C VAL A 168 -3.49 -20.26 -24.27
N GLY A 169 -3.69 -19.12 -23.61
CA GLY A 169 -3.26 -17.79 -24.07
C GLY A 169 -1.79 -17.77 -24.47
N HIS A 170 -0.90 -18.35 -23.65
CA HIS A 170 0.52 -18.49 -24.00
C HIS A 170 0.76 -19.35 -25.25
N THR A 171 -0.05 -20.40 -25.45
CA THR A 171 0.06 -21.28 -26.63
C THR A 171 -0.29 -20.54 -27.93
N VAL A 172 -1.18 -19.55 -27.86
CA VAL A 172 -1.58 -18.68 -28.98
C VAL A 172 -0.79 -17.35 -29.02
N GLY A 173 0.29 -17.25 -28.26
CA GLY A 173 1.24 -16.14 -28.33
C GLY A 173 0.93 -14.93 -27.46
N LEU A 174 -0.06 -15.01 -26.56
CA LEU A 174 -0.31 -13.96 -25.57
C LEU A 174 0.76 -13.98 -24.48
N ARG A 175 1.18 -12.79 -24.08
CA ARG A 175 2.07 -12.57 -22.91
C ARG A 175 1.25 -12.16 -21.71
N HIS A 176 1.86 -12.22 -20.52
CA HIS A 176 1.25 -11.60 -19.35
C HIS A 176 0.93 -10.13 -19.60
N ASN A 177 -0.20 -9.70 -19.07
CA ASN A 177 -0.64 -8.31 -19.09
C ASN A 177 -1.15 -7.89 -17.71
N PHE A 178 -0.25 -7.34 -16.90
CA PHE A 178 -0.51 -6.83 -15.54
C PHE A 178 -1.15 -5.44 -15.51
N GLY A 179 -1.53 -4.91 -16.67
CA GLY A 179 -2.36 -3.72 -16.75
C GLY A 179 -3.86 -4.05 -16.77
N GLY A 180 -4.23 -5.33 -16.79
CA GLY A 180 -5.61 -5.76 -16.99
C GLY A 180 -6.54 -5.39 -15.85
N SER A 181 -6.02 -5.40 -14.63
CA SER A 181 -6.74 -5.10 -13.40
C SER A 181 -7.19 -3.64 -13.24
N VAL A 182 -6.51 -2.71 -13.92
CA VAL A 182 -6.72 -1.24 -13.85
C VAL A 182 -7.22 -0.63 -15.18
N ASP A 183 -7.48 -1.47 -16.18
CA ASP A 183 -7.90 -1.06 -17.51
C ASP A 183 -9.43 -0.84 -17.59
N VAL A 184 -9.92 0.12 -16.80
CA VAL A 184 -11.38 0.37 -16.64
C VAL A 184 -12.08 0.73 -17.94
N LEU A 185 -11.36 1.26 -18.92
CA LEU A 185 -11.91 1.49 -20.26
C LEU A 185 -12.28 0.17 -20.96
N ASN A 186 -11.68 -0.95 -20.56
CA ASN A 186 -11.80 -2.25 -21.21
C ASN A 186 -12.30 -3.37 -20.30
N PHE A 187 -12.84 -3.05 -19.13
CA PHE A 187 -13.54 -4.02 -18.28
C PHE A 187 -14.77 -4.62 -18.98
N ASN A 188 -15.26 -5.72 -18.40
CA ASN A 188 -16.50 -6.36 -18.81
C ASN A 188 -17.69 -5.39 -18.73
N ASP A 189 -18.64 -5.48 -19.67
CA ASP A 189 -19.73 -4.50 -19.75
C ASP A 189 -20.61 -4.47 -18.49
N ASN A 190 -20.79 -5.62 -17.84
CA ASN A 190 -21.53 -5.75 -16.59
C ASN A 190 -20.90 -4.94 -15.43
N TYR A 191 -19.59 -4.65 -15.49
CA TYR A 191 -18.95 -3.79 -14.50
C TYR A 191 -19.64 -2.42 -14.43
N TYR A 192 -19.91 -1.82 -15.59
CA TYR A 192 -20.51 -0.48 -15.65
C TYR A 192 -21.97 -0.45 -15.22
N ASP A 193 -22.64 -1.60 -15.25
CA ASP A 193 -24.04 -1.74 -14.83
C ASP A 193 -24.13 -1.96 -13.31
N VAL A 194 -23.08 -2.52 -12.71
CA VAL A 194 -22.97 -2.76 -11.27
C VAL A 194 -22.35 -1.58 -10.51
N ARG A 195 -21.36 -0.90 -11.10
CA ARG A 195 -20.67 0.24 -10.47
C ARG A 195 -21.66 1.37 -10.22
N GLU A 196 -21.76 1.82 -8.97
CA GLU A 196 -22.69 2.89 -8.61
C GLU A 196 -22.13 4.26 -9.01
N LYS A 197 -22.98 5.06 -9.66
CA LYS A 197 -22.73 6.49 -9.90
C LYS A 197 -23.09 7.30 -8.66
N GLN A 198 -22.31 8.34 -8.42
CA GLN A 198 -22.45 9.24 -7.27
C GLN A 198 -22.36 10.69 -7.72
N SER A 199 -22.89 11.59 -6.89
CA SER A 199 -22.68 13.02 -7.05
C SER A 199 -21.19 13.34 -6.94
N VAL A 200 -20.70 14.21 -7.83
CA VAL A 200 -19.31 14.70 -7.76
C VAL A 200 -19.25 15.87 -6.79
N TYR A 201 -18.47 15.72 -5.72
CA TYR A 201 -18.23 16.78 -4.74
C TYR A 201 -17.14 17.74 -5.22
N CYS A 202 -17.38 19.03 -5.04
CA CYS A 202 -16.51 20.09 -5.53
C CYS A 202 -16.28 21.18 -4.48
N GLN A 203 -15.04 21.64 -4.35
CA GLN A 203 -14.71 22.86 -3.59
C GLN A 203 -14.45 24.06 -4.51
N LYS A 204 -14.29 23.79 -5.80
CA LYS A 204 -13.95 24.74 -6.85
C LYS A 204 -14.68 24.33 -8.12
N SER A 205 -15.00 25.28 -8.99
CA SER A 205 -15.70 24.97 -10.26
C SER A 205 -14.83 24.07 -11.14
N GLU A 206 -13.52 24.28 -11.11
CA GLU A 206 -12.51 23.54 -11.87
C GLU A 206 -12.39 22.04 -11.49
N TRP A 207 -13.09 21.59 -10.44
CA TRP A 207 -13.20 20.17 -10.10
C TRP A 207 -14.34 19.47 -10.86
N CYS A 208 -15.27 20.27 -11.38
CA CYS A 208 -16.33 19.85 -12.26
C CYS A 208 -15.86 19.90 -13.72
N ASP A 209 -16.60 19.25 -14.62
CA ASP A 209 -16.34 19.29 -16.05
C ASP A 209 -16.92 20.60 -16.65
N ASP A 210 -16.33 21.74 -16.26
CA ASP A 210 -16.73 23.09 -16.67
C ASP A 210 -16.86 23.22 -18.18
N GLU A 211 -16.05 22.45 -18.89
CA GLU A 211 -15.96 22.43 -20.35
C GLU A 211 -17.22 21.82 -20.97
N ASN A 212 -17.88 20.91 -20.26
CA ASN A 212 -19.17 20.34 -20.61
C ASN A 212 -20.33 21.03 -19.86
N GLY A 213 -20.12 22.28 -19.42
CA GLY A 213 -21.13 23.12 -18.78
C GLY A 213 -21.52 22.67 -17.37
N GLU A 214 -20.69 21.88 -16.70
CA GLU A 214 -20.87 21.64 -15.27
C GLU A 214 -20.39 22.86 -14.49
N THR A 215 -20.98 23.15 -13.34
CA THR A 215 -20.45 24.16 -12.42
C THR A 215 -20.54 23.66 -10.99
N CYS A 216 -19.67 24.14 -10.12
CA CYS A 216 -19.77 23.80 -8.70
C CYS A 216 -20.87 24.64 -8.04
N ASP A 217 -21.92 23.99 -7.54
CA ASP A 217 -22.96 24.63 -6.76
C ASP A 217 -22.57 24.67 -5.27
N HIS A 218 -22.09 25.82 -4.82
CA HIS A 218 -21.78 26.10 -3.41
C HIS A 218 -22.99 26.58 -2.61
N ASP A 219 -24.15 26.77 -3.24
CA ASP A 219 -25.33 27.36 -2.60
C ASP A 219 -26.19 26.33 -1.83
N SER A 220 -25.69 25.10 -1.63
CA SER A 220 -26.31 24.09 -0.78
C SER A 220 -26.19 24.46 0.70
N LYS A 221 -26.95 25.49 1.09
CA LYS A 221 -27.19 25.82 2.49
C LYS A 221 -27.92 24.67 3.15
N CYS A 222 -27.47 24.30 4.34
CA CYS A 222 -28.02 23.22 5.11
C CYS A 222 -28.51 23.74 6.46
N SER A 223 -29.52 23.07 7.01
CA SER A 223 -30.04 23.30 8.36
C SER A 223 -29.93 22.06 9.24
N ALA A 224 -29.81 20.89 8.61
CA ALA A 224 -29.53 19.61 9.24
C ALA A 224 -28.59 18.77 8.35
N ASN A 225 -27.91 17.78 8.94
CA ASN A 225 -27.05 16.86 8.18
C ASN A 225 -27.79 16.11 7.06
N THR A 226 -29.11 15.95 7.18
CA THR A 226 -29.96 15.34 6.14
C THR A 226 -30.12 16.19 4.89
N ASP A 227 -29.82 17.50 4.99
CA ASP A 227 -29.86 18.43 3.86
C ASP A 227 -28.58 18.34 3.00
N CYS A 228 -27.57 17.64 3.52
CA CYS A 228 -26.29 17.46 2.86
C CYS A 228 -26.21 16.10 2.16
N ALA A 229 -25.46 16.06 1.06
CA ALA A 229 -25.20 14.82 0.34
C ALA A 229 -24.46 13.81 1.23
N ALA A 230 -24.64 12.51 0.95
CA ALA A 230 -24.13 11.44 1.80
C ALA A 230 -22.61 11.55 2.02
N GLY A 231 -22.19 11.66 3.28
CA GLY A 231 -20.79 11.83 3.68
C GLY A 231 -20.37 13.27 3.99
N LEU A 232 -21.27 14.24 3.83
CA LEU A 232 -21.09 15.62 4.26
C LEU A 232 -21.94 15.90 5.52
N THR A 233 -21.46 16.80 6.36
CA THR A 233 -22.20 17.29 7.54
C THR A 233 -22.57 18.75 7.37
N CYS A 234 -23.67 19.17 7.98
CA CYS A 234 -24.01 20.57 8.00
C CYS A 234 -23.13 21.30 9.00
N GLY A 235 -22.26 22.16 8.50
CA GLY A 235 -21.37 22.98 9.31
C GLY A 235 -22.10 24.09 10.06
N ASP A 236 -21.45 24.65 11.08
CA ASP A 236 -21.98 25.76 11.89
C ASP A 236 -22.24 27.02 11.07
N THR A 237 -21.61 27.13 9.90
CA THR A 237 -21.78 28.23 8.94
C THR A 237 -23.05 28.07 8.08
N GLY A 238 -23.77 26.95 8.20
CA GLY A 238 -24.96 26.64 7.43
C GLY A 238 -24.68 26.13 6.01
N TYR A 239 -23.48 25.59 5.76
CA TYR A 239 -23.09 24.95 4.51
C TYR A 239 -22.67 23.50 4.75
N CYS A 240 -22.81 22.66 3.73
CA CYS A 240 -22.32 21.29 3.80
C CYS A 240 -20.79 21.28 3.80
N GLU A 241 -20.20 20.59 4.76
CA GLU A 241 -18.77 20.50 4.98
C GLU A 241 -18.31 19.04 4.87
N ASP A 242 -17.09 18.84 4.37
CA ASP A 242 -16.42 17.54 4.40
C ASP A 242 -15.92 17.21 5.82
N ALA A 243 -15.33 16.03 5.99
CA ALA A 243 -14.77 15.60 7.28
C ALA A 243 -13.63 16.49 7.81
N SER A 244 -13.07 17.38 6.98
CA SER A 244 -12.04 18.35 7.35
C SER A 244 -12.61 19.73 7.70
N GLY A 245 -13.93 19.90 7.66
CA GLY A 245 -14.61 21.17 7.90
C GLY A 245 -14.57 22.12 6.69
N ASN A 246 -14.24 21.62 5.49
CA ASN A 246 -14.23 22.45 4.29
C ASN A 246 -15.61 22.45 3.63
N ALA A 247 -16.16 23.65 3.41
CA ALA A 247 -17.40 23.83 2.68
C ALA A 247 -17.29 23.19 1.27
N THR A 248 -18.17 22.24 0.99
CA THR A 248 -18.13 21.39 -0.20
C THR A 248 -19.48 21.45 -0.91
N GLY A 249 -19.46 21.85 -2.18
CA GLY A 249 -20.60 21.87 -3.08
C GLY A 249 -20.72 20.58 -3.91
N VAL A 250 -21.68 20.58 -4.83
CA VAL A 250 -21.90 19.48 -5.78
C VAL A 250 -21.81 19.99 -7.21
N CYS A 251 -21.17 19.23 -8.10
CA CYS A 251 -21.18 19.56 -9.52
C CYS A 251 -22.59 19.41 -10.09
N ILE A 252 -23.08 20.47 -10.73
CA ILE A 252 -24.40 20.50 -11.37
C ILE A 252 -24.26 20.74 -12.87
N ARG A 253 -25.18 20.19 -13.66
CA ARG A 253 -25.40 20.55 -15.06
C ARG A 253 -26.88 20.89 -15.21
N ASP A 254 -27.18 22.02 -15.84
CA ASP A 254 -28.56 22.50 -16.04
C ASP A 254 -29.41 22.56 -14.75
N GLY A 255 -28.77 22.87 -13.61
CA GLY A 255 -29.43 22.97 -12.30
C GLY A 255 -29.68 21.64 -11.58
N ALA A 256 -29.16 20.52 -12.10
CA ALA A 256 -29.28 19.20 -11.46
C ALA A 256 -27.91 18.58 -11.14
N PRO A 257 -27.75 17.87 -10.00
CA PRO A 257 -26.51 17.17 -9.67
C PRO A 257 -26.10 16.14 -10.73
N VAL A 258 -24.84 16.19 -11.16
CA VAL A 258 -24.31 15.20 -12.09
C VAL A 258 -23.97 13.91 -11.36
N GLN A 259 -24.37 12.77 -11.94
CA GLN A 259 -24.04 11.44 -11.43
C GLN A 259 -22.97 10.80 -12.31
N LYS A 260 -21.79 10.53 -11.73
CA LYS A 260 -20.63 9.94 -12.42
C LYS A 260 -20.01 8.81 -11.60
N PHE A 261 -19.20 7.96 -12.23
CA PHE A 261 -18.27 7.12 -11.49
C PHE A 261 -17.22 7.99 -10.79
N VAL A 262 -17.28 8.00 -9.45
CA VAL A 262 -16.33 8.72 -8.61
C VAL A 262 -15.30 7.73 -8.04
N PRO A 263 -14.01 8.10 -7.99
CA PRO A 263 -12.99 7.26 -7.37
C PRO A 263 -13.27 7.03 -5.88
N ARG A 264 -13.20 5.77 -5.45
CA ARG A 264 -13.27 5.40 -4.04
C ARG A 264 -12.59 4.05 -3.81
N PRO A 265 -11.90 3.88 -2.67
CA PRO A 265 -11.13 2.68 -2.41
C PRO A 265 -11.99 1.46 -2.07
N PHE A 266 -13.20 1.66 -1.53
CA PHE A 266 -14.08 0.58 -1.04
C PHE A 266 -15.28 0.34 -1.97
N MET A 267 -15.84 -0.87 -1.90
CA MET A 267 -17.09 -1.24 -2.59
C MET A 267 -18.33 -0.99 -1.71
N THR A 268 -19.45 -0.57 -2.31
CA THR A 268 -20.72 -0.46 -1.58
C THR A 268 -21.33 -1.84 -1.31
N HIS A 269 -22.38 -1.89 -0.49
CA HIS A 269 -23.05 -3.16 -0.21
C HIS A 269 -23.70 -3.77 -1.46
N SER A 270 -24.36 -2.92 -2.27
CA SER A 270 -24.98 -3.30 -3.54
C SER A 270 -23.96 -3.88 -4.52
N GLU A 271 -22.82 -3.21 -4.69
CA GLU A 271 -21.75 -3.69 -5.59
C GLU A 271 -21.17 -5.03 -5.16
N ARG A 272 -20.99 -5.22 -3.84
CA ARG A 272 -20.55 -6.52 -3.29
C ARG A 272 -21.59 -7.60 -3.53
N GLN A 273 -22.88 -7.31 -3.33
CA GLN A 273 -23.95 -8.27 -3.61
C GLN A 273 -24.01 -8.67 -5.09
N ASN A 274 -23.77 -7.70 -5.98
CA ASN A 274 -23.76 -7.87 -7.43
C ASN A 274 -22.38 -8.28 -7.99
N LYS A 275 -21.44 -8.69 -7.12
CA LYS A 275 -20.15 -9.30 -7.49
C LYS A 275 -19.30 -8.43 -8.43
N MET A 276 -19.29 -7.11 -8.23
CA MET A 276 -18.59 -6.15 -9.10
C MET A 276 -17.15 -6.55 -9.43
N SER A 277 -16.40 -7.07 -8.44
CA SER A 277 -14.99 -7.45 -8.61
C SER A 277 -14.75 -8.55 -9.63
N GLU A 278 -15.74 -9.41 -9.91
CA GLU A 278 -15.61 -10.45 -10.94
C GLU A 278 -15.57 -9.85 -12.35
N TYR A 279 -16.03 -8.62 -12.54
CA TYR A 279 -16.04 -7.94 -13.83
C TYR A 279 -14.85 -6.98 -14.01
N GLN A 280 -14.01 -6.79 -12.99
CA GLN A 280 -12.87 -5.86 -12.95
C GLN A 280 -11.59 -6.44 -13.58
N TYR A 281 -11.68 -6.88 -14.83
CA TYR A 281 -10.51 -7.30 -15.60
C TYR A 281 -10.74 -7.07 -17.10
N SER A 282 -9.67 -6.74 -17.83
CA SER A 282 -9.71 -6.64 -19.31
C SER A 282 -9.06 -7.82 -20.03
N THR A 283 -8.29 -8.66 -19.33
CA THR A 283 -7.52 -9.80 -19.85
C THR A 283 -7.42 -10.92 -18.83
N VAL A 284 -7.48 -12.18 -19.28
CA VAL A 284 -7.16 -13.35 -18.44
C VAL A 284 -5.65 -13.54 -18.25
N MET A 285 -4.82 -12.75 -18.96
CA MET A 285 -3.35 -12.80 -18.89
C MET A 285 -2.77 -12.00 -17.72
N ASP A 286 -3.61 -11.46 -16.85
CA ASP A 286 -3.22 -10.86 -15.58
C ASP A 286 -3.13 -11.94 -14.48
N TYR A 287 -2.48 -11.62 -13.37
CA TYR A 287 -2.62 -12.36 -12.12
C TYR A 287 -3.61 -11.62 -11.24
N GLY A 288 -4.89 -11.93 -11.37
CA GLY A 288 -5.91 -11.31 -10.53
C GLY A 288 -5.64 -11.57 -9.05
N GLY A 289 -5.94 -10.56 -8.22
CA GLY A 289 -5.70 -10.61 -6.79
C GLY A 289 -6.63 -11.55 -6.01
N ARG A 290 -7.62 -12.18 -6.66
CA ARG A 290 -8.65 -13.00 -6.02
C ARG A 290 -8.85 -14.30 -6.81
N VAL A 291 -9.41 -15.33 -6.19
CA VAL A 291 -9.62 -16.62 -6.91
C VAL A 291 -10.81 -16.64 -7.86
N ASN A 292 -11.69 -15.66 -7.75
CA ASN A 292 -12.73 -15.42 -8.73
C ASN A 292 -12.36 -14.31 -9.72
N SER A 293 -11.07 -13.97 -9.83
CA SER A 293 -10.63 -13.19 -10.98
C SER A 293 -10.82 -14.02 -12.24
N ASP A 294 -11.16 -13.35 -13.34
CA ASP A 294 -11.07 -13.95 -14.68
C ASP A 294 -12.06 -15.13 -14.95
N ILE A 295 -13.12 -15.26 -14.15
CA ILE A 295 -14.09 -16.38 -14.27
C ILE A 295 -15.20 -16.15 -15.31
N HIS A 296 -15.28 -14.96 -15.91
CA HIS A 296 -16.24 -14.62 -16.97
C HIS A 296 -15.66 -14.84 -18.38
N GLY A 297 -14.55 -15.56 -18.47
CA GLY A 297 -13.86 -15.92 -19.71
C GLY A 297 -12.99 -14.80 -20.27
N LEU A 298 -12.65 -14.89 -21.56
CA LEU A 298 -11.79 -13.90 -22.25
C LEU A 298 -12.29 -12.46 -22.13
N GLY A 299 -11.40 -11.57 -21.69
CA GLY A 299 -11.64 -10.13 -21.61
C GLY A 299 -11.57 -9.43 -22.97
N LYS A 300 -11.82 -8.12 -22.98
CA LYS A 300 -11.80 -7.30 -24.22
C LYS A 300 -10.39 -7.21 -24.81
N TYR A 301 -9.36 -7.11 -23.96
CA TYR A 301 -7.96 -7.10 -24.40
C TYR A 301 -7.59 -8.41 -25.09
N ASP A 302 -7.97 -9.57 -24.54
CA ASP A 302 -7.65 -10.88 -25.13
C ASP A 302 -8.21 -11.00 -26.54
N LYS A 303 -9.47 -10.59 -26.71
CA LYS A 303 -10.15 -10.57 -28.01
C LYS A 303 -9.46 -9.62 -28.99
N ALA A 304 -9.08 -8.43 -28.54
CA ALA A 304 -8.38 -7.45 -29.37
C ALA A 304 -6.98 -7.93 -29.77
N ALA A 305 -6.22 -8.51 -28.84
CA ALA A 305 -4.89 -9.06 -29.09
C ALA A 305 -4.94 -10.20 -30.11
N LEU A 306 -5.91 -11.10 -30.01
CA LEU A 306 -6.12 -12.17 -30.99
C LEU A 306 -6.54 -11.63 -32.37
N ARG A 307 -7.45 -10.65 -32.42
CA ARG A 307 -7.85 -9.95 -33.65
C ARG A 307 -6.66 -9.27 -34.33
N PHE A 308 -5.81 -8.62 -33.56
CA PHE A 308 -4.62 -7.96 -34.08
C PHE A 308 -3.59 -8.98 -34.58
N GLY A 309 -3.21 -9.94 -33.72
CA GLY A 309 -2.16 -10.92 -34.01
C GLY A 309 -2.49 -11.87 -35.17
N TYR A 310 -3.75 -12.28 -35.32
CA TYR A 310 -4.15 -13.25 -36.35
C TYR A 310 -4.99 -12.66 -37.49
N GLY A 311 -5.68 -11.54 -37.24
CA GLY A 311 -6.57 -10.91 -38.22
C GLY A 311 -6.05 -9.62 -38.82
N ASN A 312 -4.96 -9.05 -38.29
CA ASN A 312 -4.50 -7.69 -38.62
C ASN A 312 -5.60 -6.64 -38.44
N LEU A 313 -6.43 -6.82 -37.41
CA LEU A 313 -7.54 -5.95 -37.06
C LEU A 313 -7.28 -5.20 -35.76
N VAL A 314 -7.69 -3.94 -35.70
CA VAL A 314 -7.66 -3.10 -34.49
C VAL A 314 -9.08 -2.69 -34.13
N ASP A 315 -9.41 -2.66 -32.84
CA ASP A 315 -10.70 -2.17 -32.40
C ASP A 315 -10.71 -0.63 -32.43
N THR A 316 -11.77 -0.07 -33.01
CA THR A 316 -12.00 1.37 -33.08
C THR A 316 -13.37 1.71 -32.50
N TYR A 317 -13.53 2.90 -31.93
CA TYR A 317 -14.83 3.36 -31.45
C TYR A 317 -15.81 3.51 -32.61
N ALA A 318 -17.03 2.97 -32.44
CA ALA A 318 -18.10 3.12 -33.42
C ALA A 318 -18.81 4.46 -33.30
N GLU A 319 -18.82 5.04 -32.09
CA GLU A 319 -19.44 6.32 -31.77
C GLU A 319 -18.38 7.26 -31.21
N THR A 320 -18.14 8.39 -31.89
CA THR A 320 -17.11 9.37 -31.54
C THR A 320 -17.65 10.78 -31.32
N THR A 321 -18.98 10.97 -31.38
CA THR A 321 -19.61 12.30 -31.32
C THR A 321 -19.25 13.02 -30.04
N GLN A 322 -19.37 12.35 -28.88
CA GLN A 322 -19.04 12.95 -27.58
C GLN A 322 -17.56 13.42 -27.51
N LEU A 323 -16.65 12.66 -28.11
CA LEU A 323 -15.23 13.02 -28.15
C LEU A 323 -14.97 14.26 -29.02
N ARG A 324 -15.67 14.35 -30.15
CA ARG A 324 -15.57 15.50 -31.07
C ARG A 324 -16.26 16.74 -30.50
N ASP A 325 -17.41 16.57 -29.86
CA ASP A 325 -18.12 17.64 -29.15
C ASP A 325 -17.25 18.23 -28.04
N ARG A 326 -16.46 17.40 -27.34
CA ARG A 326 -15.50 17.87 -26.33
C ARG A 326 -14.40 18.75 -26.94
N VAL A 327 -13.84 18.36 -28.08
CA VAL A 327 -12.86 19.20 -28.80
C VAL A 327 -13.46 20.57 -29.14
N GLU A 328 -14.70 20.59 -29.62
CA GLU A 328 -15.41 21.86 -29.87
C GLU A 328 -15.70 22.66 -28.60
N ALA A 329 -16.12 22.00 -27.52
CA ALA A 329 -16.45 22.64 -26.26
C ALA A 329 -15.21 23.32 -25.66
N LEU A 330 -14.06 22.65 -25.68
CA LEU A 330 -12.77 23.21 -25.27
C LEU A 330 -12.33 24.37 -26.16
N SER A 331 -12.49 24.23 -27.49
CA SER A 331 -12.25 25.32 -28.45
C SER A 331 -13.04 26.57 -28.08
N LYS A 332 -14.33 26.43 -27.80
CA LYS A 332 -15.23 27.53 -27.41
C LYS A 332 -14.84 28.12 -26.06
N TYR A 333 -14.57 27.27 -25.06
CA TYR A 333 -14.24 27.70 -23.70
C TYR A 333 -12.93 28.49 -23.65
N TYR A 334 -11.88 28.02 -24.34
CA TYR A 334 -10.57 28.68 -24.33
C TYR A 334 -10.38 29.74 -25.42
N GLY A 335 -11.36 29.92 -26.32
CA GLY A 335 -11.23 30.82 -27.45
C GLY A 335 -10.06 30.46 -28.37
N ARG A 336 -9.89 29.17 -28.65
CA ARG A 336 -8.83 28.60 -29.48
C ARG A 336 -9.44 27.82 -30.64
N ASP A 337 -8.66 27.62 -31.69
CA ASP A 337 -9.09 26.79 -32.82
C ASP A 337 -9.23 25.31 -32.38
N PRO A 338 -10.22 24.54 -32.88
CA PRO A 338 -10.38 23.13 -32.57
C PRO A 338 -9.13 22.27 -32.84
N SER A 339 -8.32 22.62 -33.85
CA SER A 339 -7.03 21.96 -34.13
C SER A 339 -6.13 21.88 -32.90
N TYR A 340 -6.16 22.90 -32.04
CA TYR A 340 -5.38 22.94 -30.80
C TYR A 340 -5.76 21.84 -29.81
N PHE A 341 -7.01 21.38 -29.81
CA PHE A 341 -7.52 20.33 -28.91
C PHE A 341 -7.72 18.99 -29.59
N ALA A 342 -7.48 18.90 -30.90
CA ALA A 342 -7.71 17.69 -31.68
C ALA A 342 -6.80 16.52 -31.24
N TYR A 343 -5.71 16.78 -30.49
CA TYR A 343 -4.89 15.74 -29.86
C TYR A 343 -5.68 14.84 -28.90
N LEU A 344 -6.85 15.27 -28.39
CA LEU A 344 -7.72 14.44 -27.55
C LEU A 344 -8.32 13.24 -28.29
N LEU A 345 -8.37 13.30 -29.62
CA LEU A 345 -8.75 12.18 -30.48
C LEU A 345 -7.63 11.12 -30.54
N ASN A 346 -6.41 11.47 -30.14
CA ASN A 346 -5.33 10.52 -29.90
C ASN A 346 -5.47 9.86 -28.54
N THR A 347 -6.03 8.65 -28.55
CA THR A 347 -6.27 7.83 -27.36
C THR A 347 -5.01 7.08 -26.89
N GLU A 348 -3.89 7.15 -27.61
CA GLU A 348 -2.66 6.41 -27.28
C GLU A 348 -2.22 6.64 -25.84
N TYR A 349 -2.35 7.87 -25.34
CA TYR A 349 -1.93 8.25 -23.99
C TYR A 349 -2.89 7.76 -22.89
N TRP A 350 -4.13 7.44 -23.24
CA TRP A 350 -5.14 7.03 -22.25
C TRP A 350 -4.79 5.68 -21.62
N ARG A 351 -3.98 4.85 -22.29
CA ARG A 351 -3.49 3.58 -21.75
C ARG A 351 -2.62 3.74 -20.50
N TYR A 352 -2.11 4.94 -20.24
CA TYR A 352 -1.30 5.25 -19.06
C TYR A 352 -2.11 5.89 -17.93
N ALA A 353 -3.42 6.10 -18.13
CA ALA A 353 -4.31 6.68 -17.13
C ALA A 353 -4.19 6.01 -15.75
N GLY A 354 -4.47 6.78 -14.70
CA GLY A 354 -4.33 6.39 -13.31
C GLY A 354 -2.93 6.64 -12.74
N SER A 355 -2.01 7.24 -13.51
CA SER A 355 -0.71 7.66 -12.99
C SER A 355 -0.79 9.01 -12.26
N MET A 356 -1.37 10.01 -12.91
CA MET A 356 -1.71 11.32 -12.32
C MET A 356 -3.18 11.66 -12.49
N THR A 357 -3.73 11.38 -13.67
CA THR A 357 -5.16 11.60 -13.98
C THR A 357 -5.92 10.30 -13.77
N HIS A 358 -7.03 10.33 -13.04
CA HIS A 358 -7.81 9.14 -12.76
C HIS A 358 -8.45 8.57 -14.06
N PRO A 359 -8.51 7.24 -14.29
CA PRO A 359 -9.07 6.67 -15.51
C PRO A 359 -10.54 7.06 -15.79
N PHE A 360 -11.32 7.28 -14.73
CA PHE A 360 -12.70 7.82 -14.87
C PHE A 360 -12.78 9.19 -15.52
N ALA A 361 -11.73 10.02 -15.47
CA ALA A 361 -11.71 11.30 -16.19
C ALA A 361 -11.87 11.06 -17.71
N TYR A 362 -11.13 10.09 -18.25
CA TYR A 362 -11.23 9.71 -19.66
C TYR A 362 -12.58 9.01 -19.96
N LEU A 363 -13.01 8.10 -19.08
CA LEU A 363 -14.25 7.36 -19.31
C LEU A 363 -15.50 8.25 -19.26
N GLU A 364 -15.66 9.09 -18.25
CA GLU A 364 -16.90 9.86 -18.02
C GLU A 364 -16.86 11.23 -18.72
N ASN A 365 -15.72 11.94 -18.68
CA ASN A 365 -15.67 13.30 -19.22
C ASN A 365 -15.34 13.32 -20.73
N TYR A 366 -14.71 12.28 -21.29
CA TYR A 366 -14.23 12.28 -22.69
C TYR A 366 -15.12 11.43 -23.58
N ILE A 367 -15.05 10.09 -23.46
CA ILE A 367 -15.75 9.20 -24.39
C ILE A 367 -17.19 8.88 -23.95
N GLY A 368 -17.46 8.83 -22.65
CA GLY A 368 -18.72 8.35 -22.10
C GLY A 368 -18.81 6.81 -22.09
N VAL A 369 -19.54 6.27 -21.12
CA VAL A 369 -19.68 4.82 -20.92
C VAL A 369 -20.32 4.13 -22.13
N ASP A 370 -21.39 4.70 -22.67
CA ASP A 370 -22.16 4.06 -23.75
C ASP A 370 -21.40 4.04 -25.08
N ALA A 371 -20.68 5.11 -25.41
CA ALA A 371 -19.83 5.13 -26.60
C ALA A 371 -18.59 4.26 -26.42
N ASN A 372 -18.02 4.18 -25.21
CA ASN A 372 -16.89 3.29 -24.91
C ASN A 372 -17.22 1.79 -25.13
N LYS A 373 -18.47 1.39 -24.84
CA LYS A 373 -18.98 0.03 -25.09
C LYS A 373 -19.10 -0.28 -26.59
N GLN A 374 -19.30 0.74 -27.43
CA GLN A 374 -19.56 0.58 -28.86
C GLN A 374 -18.27 0.57 -29.68
N ARG A 375 -17.89 -0.63 -30.14
CA ARG A 375 -16.63 -0.89 -30.84
C ARG A 375 -16.87 -1.68 -32.11
N TYR A 376 -16.01 -1.48 -33.10
CA TYR A 376 -15.93 -2.36 -34.25
C TYR A 376 -14.47 -2.57 -34.67
N ALA A 377 -14.19 -3.74 -35.26
CA ALA A 377 -12.86 -4.09 -35.71
C ALA A 377 -12.61 -3.52 -37.12
N ALA A 378 -11.56 -2.72 -37.26
CA ALA A 378 -11.09 -2.13 -38.52
C ALA A 378 -9.76 -2.76 -38.95
N SER A 379 -9.43 -2.69 -40.24
CA SER A 379 -8.12 -3.12 -40.74
C SER A 379 -7.03 -2.20 -40.18
N TYR A 380 -6.05 -2.77 -39.47
CA TYR A 380 -4.95 -2.00 -38.89
C TYR A 380 -4.17 -1.23 -39.95
N GLU A 381 -3.95 -1.82 -41.14
CA GLU A 381 -3.27 -1.14 -42.24
C GLU A 381 -4.04 0.11 -42.70
N LYS A 382 -5.37 0.02 -42.75
CA LYS A 382 -6.21 1.17 -43.13
C LYS A 382 -6.11 2.29 -42.10
N VAL A 383 -6.24 1.95 -40.81
CA VAL A 383 -6.15 2.92 -39.71
C VAL A 383 -4.79 3.60 -39.70
N LYS A 384 -3.71 2.81 -39.74
CA LYS A 384 -2.32 3.30 -39.77
C LYS A 384 -2.06 4.23 -40.95
N LEU A 385 -2.49 3.86 -42.15
CA LEU A 385 -2.29 4.68 -43.34
C LEU A 385 -3.10 5.98 -43.27
N GLU A 386 -4.31 5.95 -42.72
CA GLU A 386 -5.11 7.15 -42.51
C GLU A 386 -4.45 8.13 -41.54
N HIS A 387 -4.04 7.66 -40.36
CA HIS A 387 -3.34 8.50 -39.38
C HIS A 387 -2.06 9.07 -39.97
N ALA A 388 -1.24 8.24 -40.63
CA ALA A 388 0.00 8.70 -41.26
C ALA A 388 -0.25 9.71 -42.39
N MET A 389 -1.34 9.60 -43.15
CA MET A 389 -1.68 10.60 -44.16
C MET A 389 -2.04 11.93 -43.53
N GLN A 390 -2.82 11.94 -42.45
CA GLN A 390 -3.20 13.16 -41.73
C GLN A 390 -1.99 13.83 -41.09
N ASP A 391 -1.14 13.07 -40.41
CA ASP A 391 0.10 13.60 -39.80
C ASP A 391 1.04 14.26 -40.83
N ASN A 392 1.06 13.76 -42.07
CA ASN A 392 1.88 14.33 -43.15
C ASN A 392 1.25 15.53 -43.86
N TYR A 393 -0.07 15.73 -43.74
CA TYR A 393 -0.80 16.83 -44.39
C TYR A 393 -0.89 18.10 -43.54
N ASP A 394 -0.51 18.03 -42.26
CA ASP A 394 -0.23 19.14 -41.33
C ASP A 394 -1.19 20.34 -41.43
N ASP A 395 -2.50 20.08 -41.37
CA ASP A 395 -3.52 21.11 -41.14
C ASP A 395 -3.81 21.33 -39.64
N GLY A 396 -3.20 20.52 -38.76
CA GLY A 396 -3.40 20.57 -37.31
C GLY A 396 -4.74 19.99 -36.84
N GLU A 397 -5.62 19.58 -37.76
CA GLU A 397 -6.91 18.98 -37.46
C GLU A 397 -6.75 17.46 -37.48
N PHE A 398 -6.63 16.81 -36.31
CA PHE A 398 -6.65 15.33 -36.22
C PHE A 398 -8.01 14.75 -36.66
N ASN A 399 -8.31 14.76 -37.96
CA ASN A 399 -9.61 14.38 -38.49
C ASN A 399 -9.68 12.87 -38.76
N TRP A 400 -9.45 12.08 -37.72
CA TRP A 400 -9.42 10.62 -37.81
C TRP A 400 -10.84 10.05 -37.84
N THR A 401 -11.13 9.28 -38.89
CA THR A 401 -12.34 8.46 -39.02
C THR A 401 -12.28 7.28 -38.05
N TYR A 402 -11.11 6.68 -37.92
CA TYR A 402 -10.86 5.56 -37.03
C TYR A 402 -10.11 6.04 -35.79
N ILE A 403 -10.82 6.12 -34.66
CA ILE A 403 -10.21 6.37 -33.36
C ILE A 403 -10.00 5.02 -32.69
N GLU A 404 -8.74 4.67 -32.43
CA GLU A 404 -8.36 3.40 -31.82
C GLU A 404 -8.84 3.32 -30.37
N VAL A 405 -9.26 2.13 -29.95
CA VAL A 405 -9.56 1.85 -28.55
C VAL A 405 -8.23 1.67 -27.80
N PRO A 406 -7.99 2.44 -26.72
CA PRO A 406 -6.76 2.32 -25.97
C PRO A 406 -6.82 1.09 -25.07
N TYR A 407 -5.95 0.12 -25.31
CA TYR A 407 -5.76 -1.05 -24.47
C TYR A 407 -4.52 -0.89 -23.60
N ARG A 408 -4.65 -1.15 -22.30
CA ARG A 408 -3.49 -1.12 -21.40
C ARG A 408 -2.69 -2.41 -21.54
N PHE A 409 -1.37 -2.27 -21.55
CA PHE A 409 -0.46 -3.41 -21.59
C PHE A 409 0.71 -3.25 -20.63
N CYS A 410 0.95 -4.25 -19.80
CA CYS A 410 2.15 -4.32 -18.98
C CYS A 410 2.71 -5.74 -18.85
N SER A 411 3.93 -5.97 -19.34
CA SER A 411 4.58 -7.28 -19.32
C SER A 411 5.48 -7.49 -18.10
N ASP A 412 6.01 -8.71 -17.93
CA ASP A 412 6.91 -9.13 -16.85
C ASP A 412 8.09 -8.20 -16.58
N GLU A 413 8.61 -7.54 -17.61
CA GLU A 413 9.74 -6.63 -17.49
C GLU A 413 9.39 -5.34 -16.73
N TYR A 414 8.12 -4.99 -16.67
CA TYR A 414 7.61 -3.74 -16.11
C TYR A 414 6.87 -3.90 -14.77
N ARG A 415 6.80 -5.13 -14.26
CA ARG A 415 6.11 -5.48 -13.02
C ARG A 415 6.58 -4.67 -11.80
N GLY A 416 5.60 -4.13 -11.09
CA GLY A 416 5.73 -3.33 -9.86
C GLY A 416 6.14 -1.89 -10.13
N ASN A 417 5.89 -1.41 -11.35
CA ASN A 417 5.62 -0.01 -11.61
C ASN A 417 4.16 0.30 -11.22
N LEU A 418 3.85 1.58 -11.00
CA LEU A 418 2.48 2.02 -10.73
C LEU A 418 1.52 1.51 -11.81
N ASN A 419 0.40 0.90 -11.37
CA ASN A 419 -0.64 0.34 -12.24
C ASN A 419 -0.12 -0.77 -13.18
N CYS A 420 0.90 -1.50 -12.70
CA CYS A 420 1.43 -2.74 -13.27
C CYS A 420 1.84 -3.67 -12.11
N GLU A 421 0.95 -3.79 -11.12
CA GLU A 421 1.17 -4.69 -10.00
C GLU A 421 0.70 -6.09 -10.37
N VAL A 422 1.13 -7.09 -9.61
CA VAL A 422 0.66 -8.47 -9.76
C VAL A 422 -0.17 -8.85 -8.56
N TRP A 423 -1.12 -9.75 -8.73
CA TRP A 423 -2.03 -10.16 -7.65
C TRP A 423 -2.87 -8.98 -7.15
N ASP A 424 -3.25 -8.09 -8.05
CA ASP A 424 -3.99 -6.87 -7.76
C ASP A 424 -5.41 -6.91 -8.34
N THR A 425 -6.23 -5.96 -7.92
CA THR A 425 -7.59 -5.75 -8.45
C THR A 425 -8.03 -4.34 -8.06
N GLY A 426 -8.68 -3.65 -8.98
CA GLY A 426 -9.23 -2.32 -8.74
C GLY A 426 -8.93 -1.36 -9.87
N VAL A 427 -9.77 -0.34 -10.05
CA VAL A 427 -9.63 0.63 -11.16
C VAL A 427 -8.40 1.54 -11.05
N ASP A 428 -7.85 1.68 -9.84
CA ASP A 428 -6.73 2.54 -9.53
C ASP A 428 -5.93 2.02 -8.32
N ILE A 429 -4.83 2.69 -8.01
CA ILE A 429 -3.98 2.34 -6.86
C ILE A 429 -4.72 2.42 -5.51
N GLY A 430 -5.78 3.23 -5.41
CA GLY A 430 -6.60 3.35 -4.21
C GLY A 430 -7.36 2.07 -3.93
N GLU A 431 -8.08 1.54 -4.92
CA GLU A 431 -8.77 0.24 -4.83
C GLU A 431 -7.76 -0.91 -4.67
N ILE A 432 -6.61 -0.89 -5.35
CA ILE A 432 -5.55 -1.90 -5.21
C ILE A 432 -5.02 -1.96 -3.77
N VAL A 433 -4.63 -0.81 -3.20
CA VAL A 433 -4.14 -0.73 -1.81
C VAL A 433 -5.23 -1.19 -0.85
N HIS A 434 -6.49 -0.77 -1.05
CA HIS A 434 -7.60 -1.21 -0.21
C HIS A 434 -7.82 -2.72 -0.27
N ASN A 435 -7.74 -3.32 -1.47
CA ASN A 435 -7.84 -4.76 -1.62
C ASN A 435 -6.67 -5.49 -0.95
N ALA A 436 -5.44 -5.01 -1.10
CA ALA A 436 -4.27 -5.58 -0.41
C ALA A 436 -4.42 -5.54 1.12
N LEU A 437 -5.04 -4.48 1.65
CA LEU A 437 -5.34 -4.36 3.08
C LEU A 437 -6.36 -5.37 3.56
N ASN A 438 -7.47 -5.50 2.85
CA ASN A 438 -8.50 -6.49 3.16
C ASN A 438 -7.88 -7.89 3.12
N GLN A 439 -6.98 -8.16 2.17
CA GLN A 439 -6.29 -9.45 2.10
C GLN A 439 -5.43 -9.74 3.33
N ILE A 440 -4.64 -8.77 3.81
CA ILE A 440 -3.80 -8.96 5.02
C ILE A 440 -4.64 -9.29 6.26
N ASP A 441 -5.83 -8.71 6.37
CA ASP A 441 -6.70 -8.85 7.54
C ASP A 441 -7.55 -10.12 7.44
N GLU A 442 -8.25 -10.31 6.32
CA GLU A 442 -9.19 -11.42 6.11
C GLU A 442 -8.46 -12.75 5.89
N TYR A 443 -7.33 -12.74 5.18
CA TYR A 443 -6.57 -13.96 4.87
C TYR A 443 -5.53 -14.30 5.92
N TYR A 444 -5.40 -13.54 7.01
CA TYR A 444 -4.42 -13.87 8.05
C TYR A 444 -4.56 -15.31 8.54
N VAL A 445 -5.80 -15.76 8.82
CA VAL A 445 -6.07 -17.13 9.26
C VAL A 445 -5.76 -18.17 8.16
N MET A 446 -5.92 -17.78 6.90
CA MET A 446 -5.68 -18.65 5.74
C MET A 446 -4.20 -18.74 5.37
N ASP A 447 -3.45 -17.65 5.47
CA ASP A 447 -2.04 -17.61 5.09
C ASP A 447 -1.13 -18.09 6.22
N ALA A 448 -1.40 -17.66 7.45
CA ALA A 448 -0.48 -17.86 8.56
C ALA A 448 -0.58 -19.22 9.26
N PHE A 449 -1.65 -20.04 9.08
CA PHE A 449 -1.91 -21.24 9.90
C PHE A 449 -1.89 -22.57 9.12
N LYS A 450 -1.27 -23.64 9.64
CA LYS A 450 -1.12 -24.94 8.95
C LYS A 450 -2.41 -25.55 8.44
N ARG A 451 -3.40 -25.76 9.32
CA ARG A 451 -4.74 -26.30 8.98
C ARG A 451 -4.69 -27.53 8.07
N ASP A 452 -3.92 -28.55 8.45
CA ASP A 452 -3.74 -29.81 7.70
C ASP A 452 -3.18 -29.70 6.26
N ARG A 453 -2.68 -28.52 5.87
CA ARG A 453 -2.06 -28.31 4.55
C ARG A 453 -0.76 -29.12 4.42
N MET A 454 -0.75 -30.07 3.49
CA MET A 454 0.27 -31.12 3.34
C MET A 454 1.71 -30.59 3.14
N TYR A 455 1.87 -29.41 2.53
CA TYR A 455 3.16 -28.77 2.29
C TYR A 455 3.41 -27.51 3.11
N LEU A 456 2.44 -27.11 3.95
CA LEU A 456 2.62 -25.95 4.79
C LEU A 456 3.47 -26.30 6.01
N GLY A 457 4.71 -25.80 6.00
CA GLY A 457 5.74 -26.13 6.97
C GLY A 457 6.97 -26.83 6.38
N SER A 458 6.99 -27.18 5.07
CA SER A 458 8.21 -27.72 4.44
C SER A 458 9.38 -26.74 4.49
N ASP A 459 10.60 -27.23 4.23
CA ASP A 459 11.81 -26.41 4.11
C ASP A 459 11.51 -25.07 3.41
N ARG A 460 11.81 -23.95 4.09
CA ARG A 460 11.64 -22.55 3.63
C ARG A 460 10.22 -21.98 3.63
N PHE A 461 9.21 -22.62 4.23
CA PHE A 461 7.85 -22.09 4.29
C PHE A 461 7.77 -20.63 4.80
N ILE A 462 8.48 -20.30 5.88
CA ILE A 462 8.50 -18.95 6.44
C ILE A 462 9.10 -17.92 5.47
N GLN A 463 10.10 -18.31 4.67
CA GLN A 463 10.66 -17.46 3.61
C GLN A 463 9.62 -17.19 2.51
N TYR A 464 8.86 -18.21 2.12
CA TYR A 464 7.77 -18.06 1.15
C TYR A 464 6.65 -17.17 1.68
N TYR A 465 6.24 -17.36 2.93
CA TYR A 465 5.26 -16.49 3.59
C TYR A 465 5.73 -15.03 3.62
N PHE A 466 6.96 -14.79 4.08
CA PHE A 466 7.55 -13.45 4.12
C PHE A 466 7.63 -12.82 2.73
N SER A 467 8.13 -13.55 1.73
CA SER A 467 8.19 -13.07 0.34
C SER A 467 6.80 -12.80 -0.23
N ARG A 468 5.79 -13.60 0.09
CA ARG A 468 4.41 -13.41 -0.36
C ARG A 468 3.83 -12.12 0.21
N VAL A 469 3.89 -11.95 1.53
CA VAL A 469 3.37 -10.77 2.23
C VAL A 469 4.00 -9.50 1.67
N LEU A 470 5.32 -9.52 1.53
CA LEU A 470 6.08 -8.38 1.04
C LEU A 470 5.72 -8.04 -0.41
N SER A 471 5.66 -9.03 -1.31
CA SER A 471 5.48 -8.79 -2.75
C SER A 471 4.03 -8.59 -3.18
N ARG A 472 3.07 -9.27 -2.55
CA ARG A 472 1.65 -9.21 -2.96
C ARG A 472 0.89 -8.11 -2.24
N PHE A 473 1.15 -7.91 -0.95
CA PHE A 473 0.32 -7.01 -0.15
C PHE A 473 1.02 -5.70 0.19
N LEU A 474 2.29 -5.75 0.58
CA LEU A 474 3.00 -4.52 1.00
C LEU A 474 3.70 -3.79 -0.15
N ALA A 475 3.96 -4.45 -1.28
CA ALA A 475 4.57 -3.79 -2.43
C ALA A 475 3.68 -2.68 -3.03
N PRO A 476 2.37 -2.88 -3.27
CA PRO A 476 1.49 -1.81 -3.75
C PRO A 476 1.44 -0.61 -2.80
N MET A 477 1.51 -0.85 -1.49
CA MET A 477 1.58 0.23 -0.48
C MET A 477 2.85 1.07 -0.61
N GLY A 478 4.00 0.41 -0.79
CA GLY A 478 5.27 1.09 -1.07
C GLY A 478 5.27 1.81 -2.41
N THR A 479 4.65 1.24 -3.44
CA THR A 479 4.47 1.87 -4.75
C THR A 479 3.66 3.17 -4.63
N ALA A 480 2.51 3.14 -3.95
CA ALA A 480 1.69 4.34 -3.71
C ALA A 480 2.50 5.47 -3.05
N GLY A 481 3.24 5.15 -1.97
CA GLY A 481 4.10 6.11 -1.28
C GLY A 481 5.20 6.70 -2.17
N ARG A 482 5.91 5.87 -2.93
CA ARG A 482 7.02 6.32 -3.79
C ARG A 482 6.57 7.17 -4.96
N TYR A 483 5.52 6.74 -5.68
CA TYR A 483 5.01 7.49 -6.82
C TYR A 483 4.39 8.81 -6.40
N PHE A 484 3.64 8.83 -5.29
CA PHE A 484 3.16 10.09 -4.75
C PHE A 484 4.31 11.01 -4.30
N ALA A 485 5.37 10.47 -3.69
CA ALA A 485 6.55 11.24 -3.30
C ALA A 485 7.20 11.93 -4.50
N ILE A 486 7.36 11.20 -5.60
CA ILE A 486 7.91 11.73 -6.86
C ILE A 486 7.05 12.88 -7.35
N TYR A 487 5.74 12.64 -7.52
CA TYR A 487 4.86 13.66 -8.05
C TYR A 487 4.79 14.88 -7.14
N ASN A 488 4.72 14.68 -5.83
CA ASN A 488 4.70 15.79 -4.89
C ASN A 488 5.99 16.61 -4.94
N HIS A 489 7.18 15.99 -4.94
CA HIS A 489 8.45 16.72 -5.04
C HIS A 489 8.60 17.49 -6.35
N ILE A 490 8.09 16.93 -7.45
CA ILE A 490 8.19 17.55 -8.77
C ILE A 490 7.16 18.66 -8.92
N TYR A 491 5.93 18.44 -8.48
CA TYR A 491 4.81 19.31 -8.82
C TYR A 491 4.45 20.34 -7.75
N SER A 492 4.83 20.14 -6.49
CA SER A 492 4.50 21.09 -5.41
C SER A 492 5.09 22.49 -5.60
N GLN A 493 6.07 22.64 -6.49
CA GLN A 493 6.62 23.94 -6.86
C GLN A 493 5.71 24.74 -7.83
N PHE A 494 4.70 24.11 -8.43
CA PHE A 494 3.80 24.76 -9.36
C PHE A 494 2.47 25.14 -8.68
N PRO A 495 1.94 26.35 -8.93
CA PRO A 495 0.70 26.82 -8.28
C PRO A 495 -0.53 25.94 -8.50
N PHE A 496 -0.60 25.19 -9.60
CA PHE A 496 -1.77 24.35 -9.89
C PHE A 496 -1.84 23.09 -9.01
N TRP A 497 -0.72 22.66 -8.41
CA TRP A 497 -0.63 21.37 -7.73
C TRP A 497 -1.51 21.29 -6.49
N GLU A 498 -1.57 22.37 -5.71
CA GLU A 498 -2.40 22.44 -4.49
C GLU A 498 -3.86 22.11 -4.78
N ASP A 499 -4.38 22.53 -5.93
CA ASP A 499 -5.76 22.27 -6.33
C ASP A 499 -5.93 20.92 -7.03
N PHE A 500 -4.93 20.54 -7.83
CA PHE A 500 -4.98 19.31 -8.61
C PHE A 500 -4.92 18.07 -7.71
N VAL A 501 -4.07 18.10 -6.68
CA VAL A 501 -3.88 16.95 -5.78
C VAL A 501 -5.12 16.60 -4.97
N GLU A 502 -6.03 17.56 -4.79
CA GLU A 502 -7.30 17.39 -4.10
C GLU A 502 -8.44 16.98 -5.05
N ASN A 503 -8.24 17.11 -6.37
CA ASN A 503 -9.28 16.82 -7.37
C ASN A 503 -9.57 15.30 -7.43
N PRO A 504 -10.84 14.86 -7.31
CA PRO A 504 -11.19 13.44 -7.37
C PRO A 504 -10.76 12.77 -8.69
N PHE A 505 -10.77 13.49 -9.81
CA PHE A 505 -10.33 13.00 -11.11
C PHE A 505 -8.83 13.24 -11.39
N GLY A 506 -8.12 13.88 -10.46
CA GLY A 506 -6.67 14.02 -10.43
C GLY A 506 -5.98 12.96 -9.55
N PRO A 507 -4.81 13.26 -8.96
CA PRO A 507 -4.01 12.30 -8.20
C PRO A 507 -4.48 12.12 -6.76
N ARG A 508 -5.68 12.60 -6.39
CA ARG A 508 -6.25 12.47 -5.05
C ARG A 508 -6.26 11.03 -4.56
N ALA A 509 -6.65 10.09 -5.42
CA ALA A 509 -6.69 8.69 -5.03
C ALA A 509 -5.28 8.11 -4.75
N LEU A 510 -4.25 8.54 -5.48
CA LEU A 510 -2.86 8.18 -5.21
C LEU A 510 -2.35 8.81 -3.91
N ARG A 511 -2.68 10.06 -3.63
CA ARG A 511 -2.38 10.72 -2.34
C ARG A 511 -3.03 9.97 -1.18
N ASP A 512 -4.32 9.67 -1.29
CA ASP A 512 -5.09 8.96 -0.26
C ASP A 512 -4.57 7.53 -0.08
N ALA A 513 -4.20 6.85 -1.16
CA ALA A 513 -3.54 5.55 -1.11
C ALA A 513 -2.18 5.64 -0.39
N ALA A 514 -1.37 6.67 -0.62
CA ALA A 514 -0.09 6.87 0.07
C ALA A 514 -0.30 7.10 1.58
N LYS A 515 -1.23 7.99 1.97
CA LYS A 515 -1.56 8.24 3.38
C LYS A 515 -2.09 6.98 4.07
N THR A 516 -3.03 6.30 3.42
CA THR A 516 -3.63 5.05 3.91
C THR A 516 -2.60 3.93 4.02
N SER A 517 -1.68 3.82 3.06
CA SER A 517 -0.58 2.87 3.09
C SER A 517 0.33 3.10 4.30
N PHE A 518 0.73 4.34 4.56
CA PHE A 518 1.56 4.68 5.71
C PHE A 518 0.88 4.29 7.03
N ASN A 519 -0.38 4.72 7.23
CA ASN A 519 -1.16 4.40 8.43
C ASN A 519 -1.35 2.88 8.61
N ASN A 520 -1.54 2.13 7.53
CA ASN A 520 -1.70 0.68 7.65
C ASN A 520 -0.40 -0.06 7.92
N LEU A 521 0.72 0.37 7.34
CA LEU A 521 2.04 -0.14 7.70
C LEU A 521 2.33 0.13 9.19
N ALA A 522 1.98 1.32 9.68
CA ALA A 522 2.07 1.65 11.11
C ALA A 522 1.16 0.77 11.97
N ARG A 523 -0.10 0.56 11.56
CA ARG A 523 -1.06 -0.35 12.20
C ARG A 523 -0.49 -1.76 12.33
N ILE A 524 0.18 -2.27 11.30
CA ILE A 524 0.84 -3.58 11.35
C ILE A 524 1.91 -3.62 12.47
N LEU A 525 2.73 -2.58 12.59
CA LEU A 525 3.74 -2.49 13.66
C LEU A 525 3.11 -2.40 15.05
N ALA A 526 2.03 -1.63 15.18
CA ALA A 526 1.26 -1.43 16.41
C ALA A 526 0.34 -2.62 16.77
N ALA A 527 0.19 -3.60 15.87
CA ALA A 527 -0.79 -4.67 16.05
C ALA A 527 -0.55 -5.45 17.37
N PRO A 528 -1.59 -5.63 18.20
CA PRO A 528 -1.54 -6.38 19.45
C PRO A 528 -1.47 -7.90 19.21
N ALA A 529 -1.14 -8.64 20.26
CA ALA A 529 -1.36 -10.09 20.29
C ALA A 529 -2.86 -10.38 20.47
N PRO A 530 -3.37 -11.54 20.00
CA PRO A 530 -4.72 -11.96 20.35
C PRO A 530 -4.79 -12.31 21.84
N GLY A 531 -5.96 -12.15 22.46
CA GLY A 531 -6.23 -12.56 23.84
C GLY A 531 -6.79 -11.46 24.74
N SER A 532 -6.80 -11.73 26.05
CA SER A 532 -7.30 -10.82 27.08
C SER A 532 -6.23 -9.84 27.58
N TYR A 533 -6.67 -8.62 27.87
CA TYR A 533 -5.82 -7.49 28.28
C TYR A 533 -6.31 -6.87 29.59
N LYS A 534 -5.36 -6.38 30.39
CA LYS A 534 -5.62 -5.69 31.66
C LYS A 534 -4.82 -4.39 31.75
N LYS A 535 -5.42 -3.36 32.31
CA LYS A 535 -4.79 -2.04 32.47
C LYS A 535 -3.79 -2.04 33.62
N GLY A 536 -2.59 -1.53 33.36
CA GLY A 536 -1.57 -1.25 34.37
C GLY A 536 -1.72 0.14 35.01
N ASP A 537 -0.91 0.43 36.03
CA ASP A 537 -0.91 1.72 36.73
C ASP A 537 -0.49 2.91 35.84
N ASP A 538 0.15 2.62 34.70
CA ASP A 538 0.55 3.57 33.67
C ASP A 538 -0.51 3.80 32.58
N ASN A 539 -1.74 3.33 32.79
CA ASN A 539 -2.85 3.36 31.84
C ASN A 539 -2.61 2.60 30.53
N VAL A 540 -1.64 1.68 30.49
CA VAL A 540 -1.38 0.82 29.34
C VAL A 540 -2.03 -0.55 29.56
N LEU A 541 -2.84 -0.99 28.61
CA LEU A 541 -3.39 -2.35 28.58
C LEU A 541 -2.34 -3.34 28.07
N ARG A 542 -2.01 -4.33 28.89
CA ARG A 542 -1.06 -5.40 28.55
C ARG A 542 -1.75 -6.75 28.46
N ASN A 543 -1.24 -7.59 27.57
CA ASN A 543 -1.78 -8.93 27.36
C ASN A 543 -1.50 -9.78 28.60
N ILE A 544 -2.53 -10.42 29.15
CA ILE A 544 -2.43 -11.33 30.30
C ILE A 544 -2.44 -12.80 29.88
N THR A 545 -3.13 -13.12 28.79
CA THR A 545 -3.26 -14.46 28.21
C THR A 545 -3.72 -14.36 26.77
N TYR A 546 -3.49 -15.42 25.98
CA TYR A 546 -4.01 -15.56 24.63
C TYR A 546 -5.45 -16.08 24.58
N ASP A 547 -5.98 -16.54 25.72
CA ASP A 547 -7.41 -16.87 25.84
C ASP A 547 -8.27 -15.60 25.84
N LEU A 548 -9.48 -15.73 25.31
CA LEU A 548 -10.44 -14.63 25.23
C LEU A 548 -11.34 -14.58 26.46
N ASP A 549 -11.76 -13.36 26.82
CA ASP A 549 -12.79 -13.07 27.83
C ASP A 549 -12.50 -13.69 29.21
N VAL A 550 -11.23 -13.72 29.62
CA VAL A 550 -10.82 -14.20 30.96
C VAL A 550 -11.27 -13.23 32.05
N GLU A 551 -11.59 -13.77 33.23
CA GLU A 551 -12.03 -12.97 34.39
C GLU A 551 -11.00 -11.90 34.76
N GLY A 552 -11.45 -10.65 34.92
CA GLY A 552 -10.58 -9.50 35.19
C GLY A 552 -9.94 -8.88 33.96
N SER A 553 -10.33 -9.29 32.74
CA SER A 553 -9.96 -8.61 31.50
C SER A 553 -10.82 -7.38 31.23
N GLU A 554 -10.19 -6.33 30.70
CA GLU A 554 -10.83 -5.05 30.33
C GLU A 554 -10.99 -4.91 28.82
N LEU A 555 -10.22 -5.67 28.03
CA LEU A 555 -10.29 -5.75 26.58
C LEU A 555 -10.00 -7.19 26.14
N SER A 556 -10.74 -7.66 25.15
CA SER A 556 -10.47 -8.94 24.47
C SER A 556 -10.21 -8.67 22.98
N VAL A 557 -9.04 -9.10 22.50
CA VAL A 557 -8.63 -8.94 21.10
C VAL A 557 -8.72 -10.29 20.39
N PRO A 558 -9.64 -10.50 19.44
CA PRO A 558 -9.76 -11.76 18.73
C PRO A 558 -8.61 -11.99 17.74
N VAL A 559 -8.38 -13.27 17.39
CA VAL A 559 -7.49 -13.64 16.27
C VAL A 559 -8.01 -13.01 14.97
N GLY A 560 -7.11 -12.46 14.16
CA GLY A 560 -7.44 -11.67 12.97
C GLY A 560 -7.17 -10.18 13.21
N VAL A 561 -7.80 -9.63 14.27
CA VAL A 561 -7.49 -8.28 14.77
C VAL A 561 -6.13 -8.27 15.46
N GLY A 562 -5.93 -9.20 16.39
CA GLY A 562 -4.64 -9.52 16.99
C GLY A 562 -3.92 -10.62 16.20
N LYS A 563 -2.59 -10.52 16.14
CA LYS A 563 -1.74 -11.51 15.46
C LYS A 563 -0.70 -12.05 16.42
N PHE A 564 -0.53 -13.38 16.48
CA PHE A 564 0.43 -14.01 17.40
C PHE A 564 1.83 -13.44 17.17
N PRO A 565 2.63 -13.14 18.20
CA PRO A 565 3.92 -12.48 18.04
C PRO A 565 4.98 -13.35 17.35
N TYR A 566 5.06 -14.62 17.76
CA TYR A 566 6.08 -15.57 17.31
C TYR A 566 5.44 -16.75 16.58
N SER A 567 6.24 -17.39 15.72
CA SER A 567 5.82 -18.62 15.05
C SER A 567 5.82 -19.77 16.04
N GLN A 568 4.95 -20.75 15.81
CA GLN A 568 4.87 -21.96 16.62
C GLN A 568 5.12 -23.18 15.74
N TRP A 569 5.93 -24.11 16.24
CA TRP A 569 6.19 -25.41 15.61
C TRP A 569 5.54 -26.53 16.42
N MET A 570 5.32 -27.67 15.78
CA MET A 570 4.89 -28.90 16.48
C MET A 570 5.94 -29.31 17.52
N ALA A 571 5.51 -30.12 18.49
CA ALA A 571 6.33 -30.47 19.63
C ALA A 571 7.60 -31.24 19.20
N PRO A 572 8.77 -31.01 19.84
CA PRO A 572 10.05 -31.58 19.40
C PRO A 572 10.12 -33.11 19.40
N ASP A 573 9.22 -33.77 20.13
CA ASP A 573 9.09 -35.23 20.23
C ASP A 573 8.41 -35.86 19.01
N GLU A 574 7.86 -35.06 18.10
CA GLU A 574 7.26 -35.54 16.85
C GLU A 574 8.30 -35.63 15.72
N TYR A 575 8.24 -36.72 14.94
CA TYR A 575 9.13 -36.92 13.80
C TYR A 575 8.91 -35.83 12.75
N GLY A 576 9.98 -35.08 12.44
CA GLY A 576 9.90 -33.97 11.48
C GLY A 576 9.24 -32.70 12.00
N TYR A 577 9.17 -32.50 13.34
CA TYR A 577 8.55 -31.31 13.97
C TYR A 577 8.99 -29.96 13.36
N PHE A 578 10.24 -29.90 12.92
CA PHE A 578 10.88 -28.73 12.33
C PHE A 578 10.30 -28.39 10.94
N ASN A 579 9.74 -29.38 10.23
CA ASN A 579 8.97 -29.25 8.99
C ASN A 579 7.46 -28.99 9.23
N HIS A 580 7.07 -28.68 10.46
CA HIS A 580 5.66 -28.55 10.83
C HIS A 580 5.42 -27.28 11.67
N VAL A 581 5.44 -26.13 11.00
CA VAL A 581 4.96 -24.86 11.54
C VAL A 581 3.44 -24.95 11.75
N VAL A 582 2.94 -24.70 12.94
CA VAL A 582 1.50 -24.62 13.27
C VAL A 582 0.95 -23.27 12.83
N TRP A 583 1.66 -22.18 13.14
CA TRP A 583 1.37 -20.85 12.61
C TRP A 583 2.62 -19.97 12.50
N VAL A 584 2.57 -18.97 11.63
CA VAL A 584 3.60 -17.95 11.47
C VAL A 584 3.29 -16.73 12.33
N GLY A 585 4.29 -16.29 13.10
CA GLY A 585 4.21 -15.09 13.94
C GLY A 585 4.19 -13.79 13.15
N SER A 586 3.66 -12.75 13.78
CA SER A 586 3.57 -11.39 13.25
C SER A 586 4.92 -10.71 13.12
N PHE A 587 5.99 -11.24 13.73
CA PHE A 587 7.37 -10.77 13.51
C PHE A 587 7.69 -10.57 12.02
N TRP A 588 7.36 -11.55 11.17
CA TRP A 588 7.65 -11.49 9.73
C TRP A 588 6.86 -10.39 9.01
N LEU A 589 5.59 -10.22 9.38
CA LEU A 589 4.73 -9.18 8.83
C LEU A 589 5.19 -7.78 9.29
N LYS A 590 5.58 -7.62 10.57
CA LYS A 590 6.14 -6.38 11.11
C LYS A 590 7.49 -6.03 10.49
N LEU A 591 8.36 -7.02 10.29
CA LEU A 591 9.62 -6.83 9.56
C LEU A 591 9.38 -6.36 8.13
N ALA A 592 8.43 -6.99 7.43
CA ALA A 592 8.07 -6.59 6.07
C ALA A 592 7.54 -5.14 6.03
N ALA A 593 6.69 -4.76 7.00
CA ALA A 593 6.18 -3.39 7.11
C ALA A 593 7.29 -2.37 7.39
N MET A 594 8.26 -2.66 8.27
CA MET A 594 9.42 -1.79 8.49
C MET A 594 10.27 -1.63 7.23
N LEU A 595 10.47 -2.71 6.47
CA LEU A 595 11.20 -2.63 5.20
C LEU A 595 10.46 -1.74 4.20
N THR A 596 9.15 -1.93 4.01
CA THR A 596 8.36 -1.08 3.11
C THR A 596 8.33 0.39 3.55
N LEU A 597 8.24 0.67 4.86
CA LEU A 597 8.24 2.04 5.39
C LEU A 597 9.58 2.75 5.19
N THR A 598 10.68 2.03 5.35
CA THR A 598 12.03 2.60 5.30
C THR A 598 12.65 2.54 3.91
N ASP A 599 12.06 1.81 2.96
CA ASP A 599 12.54 1.74 1.60
C ASP A 599 12.32 3.06 0.86
N SER A 600 13.40 3.82 0.71
CA SER A 600 13.43 5.02 -0.12
C SER A 600 13.96 4.75 -1.53
N THR A 601 14.23 3.51 -1.92
CA THR A 601 14.80 3.24 -3.23
C THR A 601 13.69 3.21 -4.28
N PHE A 602 13.79 4.13 -5.23
CA PHE A 602 12.93 4.12 -6.41
C PHE A 602 13.69 3.50 -7.58
N TYR A 603 13.15 2.37 -8.06
CA TYR A 603 13.66 1.67 -9.24
C TYR A 603 12.52 1.57 -10.24
N SER A 604 12.72 2.15 -11.42
CA SER A 604 11.82 1.97 -12.57
C SER A 604 12.55 1.16 -13.63
N SER A 605 11.87 0.16 -14.21
CA SER A 605 12.44 -0.64 -15.31
C SER A 605 12.36 0.06 -16.67
N SER A 606 11.49 1.07 -16.79
CA SER A 606 11.49 2.06 -17.85
C SER A 606 12.18 3.33 -17.38
N ASP A 607 12.79 4.09 -18.29
CA ASP A 607 13.19 5.46 -17.97
C ASP A 607 11.93 6.25 -17.56
N TRP A 608 10.77 5.96 -18.16
CA TRP A 608 9.45 6.55 -17.89
C TRP A 608 8.81 6.11 -16.55
N VAL A 609 8.39 7.08 -15.75
CA VAL A 609 7.63 6.94 -14.51
C VAL A 609 6.22 7.49 -14.74
N GLY A 610 5.23 6.60 -14.74
CA GLY A 610 3.86 6.94 -15.08
C GLY A 610 3.72 7.42 -16.53
N GLU A 611 2.89 8.43 -16.76
CA GLU A 611 2.57 8.91 -18.10
C GLU A 611 3.76 9.60 -18.85
N GLN A 612 4.71 10.33 -18.21
CA GLN A 612 5.71 11.14 -18.97
C GLN A 612 7.05 11.51 -18.28
N LEU A 613 7.42 11.02 -17.09
CA LEU A 613 8.65 11.49 -16.43
C LEU A 613 9.79 10.48 -16.57
N GLU A 614 10.81 10.80 -17.36
CA GLU A 614 11.98 9.93 -17.43
C GLU A 614 12.92 10.18 -16.22
N ILE A 615 12.76 9.41 -15.13
CA ILE A 615 13.53 9.53 -13.88
C ILE A 615 14.62 8.45 -13.88
N GLY A 616 15.88 8.86 -13.69
CA GLY A 616 17.00 7.94 -13.61
C GLY A 616 16.83 6.88 -12.51
N ARG A 617 17.49 5.73 -12.66
CA ARG A 617 17.30 4.49 -11.86
C ARG A 617 17.66 4.58 -10.36
N SER A 618 17.89 5.78 -9.81
CA SER A 618 18.55 5.96 -8.51
C SER A 618 18.07 7.23 -7.77
N SER A 619 16.75 7.37 -7.61
CA SER A 619 16.16 8.40 -6.74
C SER A 619 15.83 7.84 -5.36
N ALA A 620 16.12 8.63 -4.32
CA ALA A 620 15.82 8.30 -2.94
C ALA A 620 14.50 8.95 -2.48
N VAL A 621 13.38 8.36 -2.87
CA VAL A 621 12.02 8.88 -2.63
C VAL A 621 11.15 7.78 -2.02
N GLY A 622 10.29 8.14 -1.08
CA GLY A 622 9.41 7.20 -0.38
C GLY A 622 8.71 7.86 0.81
N PHE A 623 8.23 7.07 1.76
CA PHE A 623 7.58 7.62 2.96
C PHE A 623 8.50 8.51 3.79
N SER A 624 9.81 8.23 3.78
CA SER A 624 10.80 9.05 4.48
C SER A 624 10.96 10.46 3.92
N THR A 625 10.54 10.73 2.68
CA THR A 625 10.60 12.07 2.09
C THR A 625 9.23 12.76 2.09
N LEU A 626 8.14 11.99 2.18
CA LEU A 626 6.77 12.50 2.30
C LEU A 626 6.34 12.80 3.73
N TYR A 627 6.52 11.84 4.65
CA TYR A 627 5.97 11.83 6.00
C TYR A 627 7.09 11.73 7.04
N GLN A 628 8.06 12.64 6.94
CA GLN A 628 9.27 12.66 7.78
C GLN A 628 8.97 12.62 9.28
N ARG A 629 8.03 13.46 9.72
CA ARG A 629 7.65 13.61 11.13
C ARG A 629 6.97 12.35 11.63
N GLU A 630 5.98 11.86 10.88
CA GLU A 630 5.18 10.68 11.25
C GLU A 630 6.07 9.43 11.28
N LEU A 631 6.98 9.27 10.30
CA LEU A 631 7.93 8.16 10.27
C LEU A 631 8.93 8.23 11.44
N THR A 632 9.43 9.43 11.76
CA THR A 632 10.33 9.65 12.90
C THR A 632 9.62 9.34 14.22
N ASN A 633 8.37 9.77 14.38
CA ASN A 633 7.57 9.51 15.58
C ASN A 633 7.20 8.02 15.71
N LEU A 634 6.92 7.33 14.61
CA LEU A 634 6.65 5.90 14.59
C LEU A 634 7.87 5.07 14.99
N LEU A 635 8.97 5.17 14.24
CA LEU A 635 10.18 4.37 14.50
C LEU A 635 10.87 4.82 15.79
N GLY A 636 10.93 6.12 16.03
CA GLY A 636 11.39 6.71 17.29
C GLY A 636 10.54 6.30 18.48
N GLY A 637 9.22 6.20 18.30
CA GLY A 637 8.27 5.78 19.32
C GLY A 637 8.47 4.32 19.71
N ILE A 638 8.72 3.44 18.75
CA ILE A 638 9.07 2.04 19.01
C ILE A 638 10.37 1.97 19.83
N VAL A 639 11.43 2.66 19.40
CA VAL A 639 12.74 2.65 20.07
C VAL A 639 12.65 3.22 21.49
N ALA A 640 11.90 4.31 21.67
CA ALA A 640 11.76 5.01 22.94
C ALA A 640 10.66 4.44 23.85
N GLU A 641 9.93 3.40 23.42
CA GLU A 641 8.72 2.88 24.09
C GLU A 641 7.67 3.96 24.37
N SER A 642 7.53 4.90 23.44
CA SER A 642 6.57 5.99 23.49
C SER A 642 5.27 5.50 22.83
N LEU A 643 4.53 4.63 23.52
CA LEU A 643 3.34 3.96 22.99
C LEU A 643 2.25 4.94 22.53
N GLU A 644 2.19 6.12 23.13
CA GLU A 644 1.31 7.23 22.76
C GLU A 644 1.52 7.73 21.31
N ASN A 645 2.72 7.54 20.75
CA ASN A 645 3.08 8.03 19.42
C ASN A 645 2.83 7.02 18.29
N TYR A 646 2.49 5.76 18.60
CA TYR A 646 2.27 4.76 17.54
C TYR A 646 1.28 3.65 17.87
N SER A 647 1.06 3.34 19.15
CA SER A 647 0.25 2.19 19.51
C SER A 647 -1.25 2.47 19.38
N GLY A 648 -2.00 1.39 19.15
CA GLY A 648 -3.46 1.45 19.10
C GLY A 648 -4.08 1.74 20.48
N VAL A 649 -5.36 2.07 20.47
CA VAL A 649 -6.13 2.49 21.64
C VAL A 649 -7.38 1.64 21.82
N VAL A 650 -7.99 1.74 22.99
CA VAL A 650 -9.32 1.20 23.24
C VAL A 650 -10.37 2.18 22.70
N SER A 651 -11.27 1.66 21.87
CA SER A 651 -12.48 2.35 21.41
C SER A 651 -13.70 1.55 21.83
N THR A 652 -14.90 2.11 21.65
CA THR A 652 -16.17 1.38 21.83
C THR A 652 -16.78 1.06 20.48
N ASP A 653 -17.34 -0.15 20.35
CA ASP A 653 -18.13 -0.53 19.18
C ASP A 653 -19.59 -0.01 19.29
N ASN A 654 -20.40 -0.29 18.26
CA ASN A 654 -21.81 0.11 18.21
C ASN A 654 -22.67 -0.50 19.34
N ALA A 655 -22.21 -1.58 19.98
CA ALA A 655 -22.87 -2.21 21.11
C ALA A 655 -22.32 -1.72 22.47
N GLY A 656 -21.36 -0.78 22.46
CA GLY A 656 -20.71 -0.25 23.65
C GLY A 656 -19.62 -1.16 24.23
N LYS A 657 -19.20 -2.22 23.52
CA LYS A 657 -18.12 -3.12 23.95
C LYS A 657 -16.76 -2.49 23.66
N PRO A 658 -15.77 -2.60 24.57
CA PRO A 658 -14.40 -2.17 24.28
C PRO A 658 -13.79 -3.02 23.16
N VAL A 659 -13.21 -2.33 22.17
CA VAL A 659 -12.55 -2.92 21.00
C VAL A 659 -11.22 -2.22 20.73
N PHE A 660 -10.28 -2.97 20.17
CA PHE A 660 -9.01 -2.41 19.72
C PHE A 660 -9.24 -1.54 18.47
N LYS A 661 -8.74 -0.31 18.50
CA LYS A 661 -8.72 0.61 17.36
C LYS A 661 -7.26 1.02 17.06
N PRO A 662 -6.75 0.83 15.83
CA PRO A 662 -5.46 1.40 15.45
C PRO A 662 -5.53 2.93 15.44
N ARG A 663 -4.43 3.58 15.78
CA ARG A 663 -4.32 5.04 15.81
C ARG A 663 -4.06 5.60 14.41
N ASP A 664 -4.65 6.75 14.09
CA ASP A 664 -4.27 7.54 12.91
C ASP A 664 -3.02 8.36 13.25
N LEU A 665 -1.91 8.13 12.55
CA LEU A 665 -0.66 8.84 12.85
C LEU A 665 -0.64 10.27 12.32
N PHE A 666 -1.62 10.66 11.50
CA PHE A 666 -1.80 12.03 11.04
C PHE A 666 -2.73 12.85 11.94
N ASP A 667 -3.42 12.21 12.89
CA ASP A 667 -4.28 12.86 13.89
C ASP A 667 -4.18 12.14 15.24
N LEU A 668 -3.06 12.36 15.93
CA LEU A 668 -2.82 11.77 17.25
C LEU A 668 -3.74 12.36 18.34
N ASP A 669 -4.23 13.59 18.14
CA ASP A 669 -5.03 14.32 19.13
C ASP A 669 -6.43 13.72 19.28
N ALA A 670 -6.99 13.13 18.21
CA ALA A 670 -8.28 12.43 18.24
C ALA A 670 -8.32 11.27 19.25
N ASP A 671 -7.18 10.70 19.60
CA ASP A 671 -7.05 9.53 20.48
C ASP A 671 -6.17 9.83 21.72
N LYS A 672 -5.96 11.11 22.09
CA LYS A 672 -5.06 11.51 23.18
C LYS A 672 -5.48 11.05 24.58
N ASP A 673 -6.78 11.01 24.85
CA ASP A 673 -7.35 10.70 26.17
C ASP A 673 -7.77 9.22 26.30
N LYS A 674 -7.46 8.40 25.28
CA LYS A 674 -7.85 6.98 25.23
C LYS A 674 -6.76 6.09 25.78
N ASP A 675 -7.18 5.02 26.42
CA ASP A 675 -6.28 4.00 26.96
C ASP A 675 -5.51 3.31 25.83
N VAL A 676 -4.20 3.14 26.04
CA VAL A 676 -3.27 2.60 25.05
C VAL A 676 -3.14 1.09 25.20
N VAL A 677 -3.14 0.36 24.09
CA VAL A 677 -2.98 -1.10 24.08
C VAL A 677 -1.54 -1.44 23.70
N GLU A 678 -0.88 -2.33 24.42
CA GLU A 678 0.50 -2.75 24.12
C GLU A 678 0.56 -3.58 22.81
N PRO A 679 1.48 -3.25 21.87
CA PRO A 679 1.69 -4.05 20.67
C PRO A 679 2.17 -5.46 21.02
N GLY A 680 1.82 -6.46 20.20
CA GLY A 680 2.21 -7.86 20.45
C GLY A 680 3.72 -8.10 20.46
N LEU A 681 4.51 -7.17 19.91
CA LEU A 681 5.96 -7.15 19.97
C LEU A 681 6.40 -5.75 20.42
N ASN A 682 6.86 -5.63 21.66
CA ASN A 682 7.46 -4.41 22.23
C ASN A 682 8.78 -4.78 22.93
N ASN A 683 9.71 -5.39 22.19
CA ASN A 683 10.93 -5.98 22.73
C ASN A 683 12.19 -5.38 22.08
N LEU A 684 13.36 -5.82 22.53
CA LEU A 684 14.64 -5.39 21.98
C LEU A 684 14.75 -5.63 20.47
N THR A 685 14.25 -6.76 19.98
CA THR A 685 14.28 -7.09 18.55
C THR A 685 13.60 -6.02 17.71
N LEU A 686 12.35 -5.67 18.01
CA LEU A 686 11.62 -4.70 17.18
C LEU A 686 12.30 -3.32 17.22
N LYS A 687 12.82 -2.91 18.38
CA LYS A 687 13.58 -1.66 18.56
C LYS A 687 14.86 -1.68 17.73
N LEU A 688 15.62 -2.77 17.77
CA LEU A 688 16.85 -2.95 17.01
C LEU A 688 16.60 -2.86 15.50
N TYR A 689 15.62 -3.59 14.99
CA TYR A 689 15.27 -3.53 13.56
C TYR A 689 14.79 -2.14 13.14
N SER A 690 13.97 -1.47 13.97
CA SER A 690 13.51 -0.11 13.72
C SER A 690 14.67 0.89 13.64
N SER A 691 15.63 0.78 14.57
CA SER A 691 16.84 1.64 14.58
C SER A 691 17.74 1.35 13.37
N VAL A 692 18.05 0.08 13.08
CA VAL A 692 18.96 -0.30 11.99
C VAL A 692 18.37 0.07 10.64
N LEU A 693 17.13 -0.34 10.35
CA LEU A 693 16.50 -0.07 9.05
C LEU A 693 16.26 1.42 8.85
N GLY A 694 15.85 2.14 9.90
CA GLY A 694 15.72 3.60 9.85
C GLY A 694 17.04 4.29 9.54
N LEU A 695 18.13 3.98 10.25
CA LEU A 695 19.43 4.66 10.08
C LEU A 695 20.17 4.23 8.80
N ALA A 696 19.91 3.03 8.30
CA ALA A 696 20.56 2.50 7.11
C ALA A 696 19.83 2.89 5.81
N ASN A 697 18.50 2.87 5.81
CA ASN A 697 17.71 3.09 4.60
C ASN A 697 17.29 4.55 4.41
N ILE A 698 17.10 5.33 5.49
CA ILE A 698 16.72 6.75 5.37
C ILE A 698 17.98 7.55 4.99
N PRO A 699 17.99 8.23 3.82
CA PRO A 699 19.17 8.93 3.36
C PRO A 699 19.43 10.18 4.20
N SER A 700 20.60 10.19 4.84
CA SER A 700 21.04 11.23 5.78
C SER A 700 21.27 12.61 5.13
N GLY A 701 21.41 12.66 3.80
CA GLY A 701 21.71 13.88 3.06
C GLY A 701 20.51 14.80 2.82
N PHE A 702 19.27 14.31 2.99
CA PHE A 702 18.05 15.07 2.72
C PHE A 702 17.28 15.43 4.00
N ASP A 703 17.21 14.50 4.96
CA ASP A 703 16.65 14.78 6.29
C ASP A 703 17.56 14.19 7.39
N PRO A 704 18.44 15.02 8.00
CA PRO A 704 19.27 14.58 9.12
C PRO A 704 18.47 14.36 10.41
N SER A 705 17.21 14.79 10.47
CA SER A 705 16.44 14.81 11.72
C SER A 705 16.20 13.45 12.34
N PHE A 706 16.02 12.41 11.51
CA PHE A 706 15.86 11.06 12.02
C PHE A 706 17.14 10.58 12.73
N ILE A 707 18.30 10.80 12.12
CA ILE A 707 19.61 10.40 12.69
C ILE A 707 19.88 11.15 13.98
N ASP A 708 19.62 12.47 13.99
CA ASP A 708 19.81 13.29 15.18
C ASP A 708 18.83 12.95 16.30
N SER A 709 17.59 12.59 15.98
CA SER A 709 16.60 12.13 16.96
C SER A 709 17.01 10.82 17.66
N MET A 710 17.87 10.04 17.01
CA MET A 710 18.40 8.74 17.48
C MET A 710 19.82 8.84 18.07
N ALA A 711 20.42 10.03 18.08
CA ALA A 711 21.82 10.19 18.47
C ALA A 711 22.04 10.09 19.98
N VAL A 712 22.93 9.19 20.38
CA VAL A 712 23.36 9.00 21.78
C VAL A 712 24.89 9.05 21.85
N PHE A 713 25.41 9.80 22.81
CA PHE A 713 26.83 10.02 23.03
C PHE A 713 27.28 9.51 24.41
N LEU A 714 28.57 9.20 24.53
CA LEU A 714 29.21 9.03 25.83
C LEU A 714 29.94 10.31 26.21
N LYS A 715 29.68 10.80 27.43
CA LYS A 715 30.35 11.99 27.99
C LYS A 715 31.86 11.79 27.96
N GLY A 716 32.58 12.73 27.37
CA GLY A 716 34.05 12.69 27.28
C GLY A 716 34.60 11.78 26.17
N SER A 717 33.77 11.21 25.30
CA SER A 717 34.24 10.39 24.16
C SER A 717 34.84 11.19 23.00
N GLY A 718 34.67 12.52 22.98
CA GLY A 718 35.11 13.39 21.89
C GLY A 718 34.29 13.29 20.60
N LYS A 719 33.26 12.42 20.57
CA LYS A 719 32.31 12.27 19.46
C LYS A 719 31.02 13.09 19.63
N GLU A 720 30.90 13.79 20.75
CA GLU A 720 29.77 14.65 21.09
C GLU A 720 29.71 15.88 20.16
N TYR A 721 28.51 16.28 19.75
CA TYR A 721 28.32 17.47 18.93
C TYR A 721 28.77 18.73 19.67
N GLN A 722 29.46 19.64 18.98
CA GLN A 722 29.69 20.99 19.49
C GLN A 722 28.48 21.87 19.18
N LEU A 723 27.77 22.33 20.21
CA LEU A 723 26.69 23.29 20.05
C LEU A 723 27.28 24.66 19.73
N VAL A 724 27.12 25.13 18.48
CA VAL A 724 27.63 26.43 18.03
C VAL A 724 26.51 27.49 18.16
N GLY A 725 26.71 28.47 19.05
CA GLY A 725 25.79 29.61 19.24
C GLY A 725 24.86 29.50 20.46
N ALA A 726 24.12 30.58 20.77
CA ALA A 726 23.12 30.57 21.84
C ALA A 726 22.00 29.58 21.47
N GLY A 727 22.09 28.36 22.02
CA GLY A 727 21.22 27.21 21.76
C GLY A 727 19.77 27.40 22.22
N GLY A 728 19.08 28.40 21.67
CA GLY A 728 17.66 28.62 21.90
C GLY A 728 16.84 27.51 21.25
N GLY A 729 16.73 26.37 21.90
CA GLY A 729 15.83 25.28 21.51
C GLY A 729 16.35 23.87 21.77
N VAL A 730 17.67 23.66 21.78
CA VAL A 730 18.28 22.34 22.00
C VAL A 730 18.44 22.09 23.50
N LYS A 731 17.75 21.09 24.02
CA LYS A 731 17.85 20.64 25.42
C LYS A 731 18.76 19.43 25.49
N THR A 732 19.53 19.33 26.58
CA THR A 732 20.40 18.20 26.87
C THR A 732 19.82 17.34 27.98
N GLN A 733 19.92 16.03 27.86
CA GLN A 733 19.63 15.08 28.93
C GLN A 733 20.85 14.20 29.19
N GLU A 734 21.14 13.96 30.46
CA GLU A 734 22.22 13.06 30.89
C GLU A 734 21.65 11.91 31.73
N PHE A 735 22.28 10.73 31.62
CA PHE A 735 22.01 9.55 32.43
C PHE A 735 23.33 8.88 32.81
N HIS A 736 23.54 8.66 34.11
CA HIS A 736 24.68 7.90 34.63
C HIS A 736 24.26 6.45 34.92
N ASP A 737 24.90 5.50 34.23
CA ASP A 737 24.66 4.06 34.37
C ASP A 737 25.30 3.53 35.67
N PRO A 738 24.51 3.05 36.64
CA PRO A 738 25.01 2.57 37.93
C PRO A 738 25.74 1.22 37.84
N PHE A 739 25.62 0.47 36.73
CA PHE A 739 26.23 -0.85 36.57
C PHE A 739 27.54 -0.79 35.77
N GLY A 740 27.55 -0.04 34.67
CA GLY A 740 28.70 0.10 33.77
C GLY A 740 29.55 1.34 34.00
N GLY A 741 29.10 2.30 34.82
CA GLY A 741 29.80 3.55 35.12
C GLY A 741 29.89 4.54 33.94
N LYS A 742 29.20 4.23 32.83
CA LYS A 742 29.13 5.09 31.64
C LYS A 742 28.16 6.25 31.89
N THR A 743 28.40 7.38 31.24
CA THR A 743 27.46 8.51 31.25
C THR A 743 27.00 8.79 29.82
N TYR A 744 25.70 8.59 29.59
CA TYR A 744 25.06 8.78 28.29
C TYR A 744 24.49 10.20 28.20
N ILE A 745 24.63 10.81 27.03
CA ILE A 745 24.14 12.15 26.70
C ILE A 745 23.32 12.08 25.41
N ALA A 746 22.18 12.76 25.39
CA ALA A 746 21.38 12.97 24.19
C ALA A 746 20.80 14.40 24.16
N TYR A 747 20.48 14.86 22.95
CA TYR A 747 19.94 16.21 22.70
C TYR A 747 18.58 16.16 22.03
N THR A 748 17.80 17.22 22.19
CA THR A 748 16.61 17.42 21.35
C THR A 748 17.02 18.03 19.99
N PRO A 749 16.48 17.53 18.86
CA PRO A 749 16.62 18.23 17.60
C PRO A 749 15.83 19.55 17.61
N ASN A 750 16.21 20.49 16.75
CA ASN A 750 15.56 21.80 16.61
C ASN A 750 14.96 22.03 15.20
N TYR A 751 14.65 20.96 14.47
CA TYR A 751 14.14 21.02 13.09
C TYR A 751 12.66 21.46 13.02
N ASP A 752 11.78 20.91 13.86
CA ASP A 752 10.32 21.08 13.79
C ASP A 752 9.66 20.75 15.16
N THR A 753 8.54 21.41 15.44
CA THR A 753 7.68 21.16 16.61
C THR A 753 6.83 19.90 16.42
N GLY A 754 6.93 18.94 17.36
CA GLY A 754 6.13 17.71 17.34
C GLY A 754 6.87 16.45 16.88
N ARG A 755 8.16 16.56 16.52
CA ARG A 755 9.04 15.40 16.35
C ARG A 755 9.48 14.84 17.69
N LEU A 756 9.39 13.52 17.86
CA LEU A 756 9.80 12.81 19.05
C LEU A 756 11.33 12.73 19.12
N PRO A 757 11.99 13.34 20.12
CA PRO A 757 13.42 13.15 20.33
C PRO A 757 13.67 11.80 21.01
N ALA A 758 13.67 10.72 20.22
CA ALA A 758 13.66 9.35 20.73
C ALA A 758 14.82 9.05 21.69
N ALA A 759 16.06 9.35 21.29
CA ALA A 759 17.24 9.16 22.13
C ALA A 759 17.18 9.99 23.43
N TYR A 760 16.77 11.25 23.34
CA TYR A 760 16.58 12.11 24.50
C TYR A 760 15.56 11.52 25.48
N LYS A 761 14.44 10.99 24.97
CA LYS A 761 13.41 10.33 25.79
C LYS A 761 13.96 9.07 26.45
N VAL A 762 14.70 8.21 25.73
CA VAL A 762 15.29 6.99 26.32
C VAL A 762 16.24 7.35 27.47
N VAL A 763 17.10 8.35 27.31
CA VAL A 763 18.01 8.81 28.37
C VAL A 763 17.21 9.37 29.57
N LYS A 764 16.15 10.14 29.31
CA LYS A 764 15.28 10.67 30.36
C LYS A 764 14.55 9.57 31.13
N ASP A 765 13.98 8.59 30.42
CA ASP A 765 13.29 7.46 31.03
C ASP A 765 14.26 6.60 31.85
N ALA A 766 15.48 6.37 31.35
CA ALA A 766 16.51 5.63 32.08
C ALA A 766 16.90 6.35 33.38
N GLN A 767 17.02 7.68 33.35
CA GLN A 767 17.27 8.50 34.55
C GLN A 767 16.14 8.38 35.57
N LEU A 768 14.87 8.44 35.13
CA LEU A 768 13.71 8.27 36.01
C LEU A 768 13.65 6.87 36.64
N ILE A 769 13.88 5.82 35.85
CA ILE A 769 13.90 4.43 36.35
C ILE A 769 15.05 4.25 37.34
N ARG A 770 16.19 4.91 37.14
CA ARG A 770 17.30 4.87 38.09
C ARG A 770 16.95 5.51 39.43
N GLU A 771 16.30 6.67 39.40
CA GLU A 771 15.83 7.35 40.63
C GLU A 771 14.87 6.45 41.41
N GLN A 772 13.90 5.84 40.72
CA GLN A 772 12.99 4.85 41.32
C GLN A 772 13.75 3.63 41.87
N TRP A 773 14.74 3.13 41.13
CA TRP A 773 15.55 1.98 41.54
C TRP A 773 16.41 2.25 42.78
N GLU A 774 16.95 3.47 42.90
CA GLU A 774 17.72 3.92 44.06
C GLU A 774 16.86 3.89 45.33
N GLU A 775 15.60 4.31 45.22
CA GLU A 775 14.62 4.36 46.31
C GLU A 775 13.95 3.00 46.61
N ALA A 776 13.81 2.13 45.60
CA ALA A 776 13.13 0.84 45.74
C ALA A 776 13.92 -0.18 46.57
N SER A 777 13.19 -1.13 47.18
CA SER A 777 13.74 -2.24 47.96
C SER A 777 13.05 -3.57 47.65
N GLY A 778 13.68 -4.70 48.00
CA GLY A 778 13.09 -6.03 47.78
C GLY A 778 12.91 -6.39 46.29
N GLY A 779 11.76 -6.98 45.96
CA GLY A 779 11.45 -7.48 44.60
C GLY A 779 11.31 -6.38 43.54
N GLU A 780 10.72 -5.24 43.90
CA GLU A 780 10.57 -4.07 43.01
C GLU A 780 11.93 -3.54 42.53
N LYS A 781 12.94 -3.54 43.41
CA LYS A 781 14.31 -3.15 43.05
C LYS A 781 14.92 -4.08 41.99
N ILE A 782 14.56 -5.37 41.99
CA ILE A 782 15.04 -6.34 41.00
C ILE A 782 14.36 -6.08 39.65
N GLU A 783 13.05 -5.85 39.66
CA GLU A 783 12.28 -5.55 38.44
C GLU A 783 12.77 -4.25 37.77
N LEU A 784 12.92 -3.18 38.55
CA LEU A 784 13.48 -1.91 38.06
C LEU A 784 14.92 -2.07 37.55
N ALA A 785 15.73 -2.94 38.16
CA ALA A 785 17.07 -3.24 37.67
C ALA A 785 17.05 -3.92 36.29
N VAL A 786 16.08 -4.81 36.03
CA VAL A 786 15.90 -5.46 34.72
C VAL A 786 15.51 -4.41 33.67
N ARG A 787 14.49 -3.59 33.96
CA ARG A 787 14.05 -2.51 33.06
C ARG A 787 15.17 -1.51 32.77
N LEU A 788 15.97 -1.17 33.78
CA LEU A 788 17.10 -0.26 33.62
C LEU A 788 18.18 -0.86 32.71
N LYS A 789 18.49 -2.15 32.86
CA LYS A 789 19.44 -2.86 31.98
C LYS A 789 18.95 -2.91 30.53
N GLU A 790 17.66 -3.09 30.29
CA GLU A 790 17.09 -3.03 28.94
C GLU A 790 17.27 -1.64 28.31
N LYS A 791 17.03 -0.57 29.07
CA LYS A 791 17.26 0.81 28.60
C LYS A 791 18.74 1.06 28.30
N ILE A 792 19.65 0.60 29.17
CA ILE A 792 21.11 0.70 28.94
C ILE A 792 21.51 -0.05 27.67
N GLN A 793 20.96 -1.25 27.43
CA GLN A 793 21.24 -2.02 26.22
C GLN A 793 20.80 -1.26 24.95
N ILE A 794 19.63 -0.63 24.96
CA ILE A 794 19.16 0.21 23.85
C ILE A 794 20.09 1.42 23.67
N LEU A 795 20.52 2.09 24.74
CA LEU A 795 21.45 3.22 24.67
C LEU A 795 22.81 2.82 24.08
N ASP A 796 23.34 1.66 24.45
CA ASP A 796 24.58 1.12 23.88
C ASP A 796 24.43 0.82 22.38
N ILE A 797 23.29 0.24 21.97
CA ILE A 797 22.96 -0.01 20.55
C ILE A 797 22.88 1.30 19.78
N LEU A 798 22.10 2.29 20.26
CA LEU A 798 21.94 3.58 19.59
C LEU A 798 23.27 4.32 19.44
N ARG A 799 24.11 4.29 20.48
CA ARG A 799 25.47 4.84 20.44
C ARG A 799 26.34 4.16 19.38
N GLU A 800 26.30 2.83 19.31
CA GLU A 800 27.07 2.08 18.30
C GLU A 800 26.59 2.36 16.89
N LEU A 801 25.27 2.32 16.67
CA LEU A 801 24.65 2.68 15.40
C LEU A 801 24.98 4.11 14.99
N HIS A 802 24.96 5.06 15.92
CA HIS A 802 25.37 6.44 15.65
C HIS A 802 26.86 6.51 15.28
N SER A 803 27.74 5.73 15.91
CA SER A 803 29.15 5.65 15.49
C SER A 803 29.35 5.05 14.09
N ILE A 804 28.43 4.19 13.63
CA ILE A 804 28.48 3.54 12.31
C ILE A 804 27.87 4.46 11.22
N TYR A 805 26.76 5.11 11.54
CA TYR A 805 25.87 5.82 10.61
C TYR A 805 25.90 7.34 10.71
N GLY A 806 26.33 7.89 11.84
CA GLY A 806 26.30 9.32 12.17
C GLY A 806 27.41 10.16 11.53
N ASN A 807 28.45 9.54 10.98
CA ASN A 807 29.42 10.25 10.15
C ASN A 807 28.79 10.61 8.80
N LEU A 808 28.24 11.83 8.72
CA LEU A 808 27.95 12.52 7.46
C LEU A 808 29.29 12.88 6.80
N THR A 809 29.91 11.94 6.08
CA THR A 809 30.90 12.32 5.06
C THR A 809 30.13 12.98 3.92
N TYR A 810 30.07 14.32 3.96
CA TYR A 810 29.67 15.16 2.84
C TYR A 810 30.66 15.04 1.68
#